data_AF-A0A3L6TAR0-F1
#
_entry.id   AF-A0A3L6TAR0-F1
#
_cell.length_a   1.000
_cell.length_b   1.000
_cell.length_c   1.000
_cell.angle_alpha   90.00
_cell.angle_beta   90.00
_cell.angle_gamma   90.00
#
_symmetry.space_group_name_H-M   'P 1'
#
loop_
_entity.id
_entity.type
_entity.pdbx_description
1 polymer ?
#
loop_
_entity_poly.entity_id
_entity_poly.type
_entity_poly.pdbx_seq_one_letter_code
_entity_poly.pdbx_strand_id
1 'polypeptide(L)'
;MAGILAWAADVVGGAGASDDETDDAREAASAAMTPKQRLRAAELDARAASMRRAIQDLRLRVPPPHVAQRLPHLHAHSLASNAALTLQLNAHSSTKEQAQQREITLQEENAAYEKALSDCRRKIQERQMETSQLQSDLKEMEVAEHNLKAQLEDALKEQEATQHKVSATASETTENALLEAESLINLKSKDLEEKKRVLELLDNKVQTLEKEWSVVEEESLKNPTPEPVTRNQVPVIRNKVVDQELITRLTEMSVLSPAAVSSLSGSPPTGFLNLPRRRHNVVGASALRFPLRCGPPLRRLHPQQEAAEEDARKAEKAEKAAQRQQQQQTAAAAEEDPFAANYGDVPVEDVQSKAISGRSWTKVGDLDEGAAGRAVLVRGAAQAIRPVSKKMAFVVLRQSMSTVQCVLVASADAGVSTQMVKFATALSKESIVHVEGVVSLPKEPLKATTQQVEIQVMKIYCINRATPTLPINLEDAARSEAEFEKAEQAGEKLVRVGQDTRLNYRAIDLRTPSNQAVFRIQCQVENKFREYLLSKDFVGIHNPKLIAGSSEGGAAVFKLLYNGQPACLAQSPQLYKQMAICGGFERVFEVGPVFRAENSNTHRHLCEFVGLDAEMEIKEHYFEVCDIIDGLFVSIFKHLTTNCKKELETINGQYPFEPLKYLEKTLKLTYEEGIQMLKEAGTEIEPMGDLNTEAEKKLG
;
A
#
# COMPACT_ATOMS: atom_id res chain seq x y z
N MET A 1 -44.82 -18.12 -39.20
CA MET A 1 -46.06 -17.37 -39.52
C MET A 1 -46.22 -16.19 -38.56
N ALA A 2 -47.10 -16.22 -37.55
CA ALA A 2 -47.43 -15.04 -36.72
C ALA A 2 -46.23 -14.22 -36.20
N GLY A 3 -45.23 -14.85 -35.57
CA GLY A 3 -44.03 -14.14 -35.07
C GLY A 3 -43.14 -13.50 -36.14
N ILE A 4 -43.27 -13.89 -37.42
CA ILE A 4 -42.57 -13.25 -38.55
C ILE A 4 -43.32 -12.00 -39.00
N LEU A 5 -44.66 -12.01 -38.93
CA LEU A 5 -45.48 -10.84 -39.23
C LEU A 5 -45.32 -9.74 -38.16
N ALA A 6 -45.22 -10.13 -36.89
CA ALA A 6 -44.91 -9.20 -35.80
C ALA A 6 -43.54 -8.51 -35.99
N TRP A 7 -42.52 -9.27 -36.42
CA TRP A 7 -41.20 -8.71 -36.75
C TRP A 7 -41.24 -7.77 -37.97
N ALA A 8 -42.03 -8.11 -39.00
CA ALA A 8 -42.21 -7.26 -40.17
C ALA A 8 -42.86 -5.90 -39.82
N ALA A 9 -43.83 -5.88 -38.90
CA ALA A 9 -44.45 -4.63 -38.43
C ALA A 9 -43.43 -3.72 -37.71
N ASP A 10 -42.69 -4.26 -36.74
CA ASP A 10 -41.72 -3.52 -35.91
C ASP A 10 -40.51 -2.98 -36.71
N VAL A 11 -40.17 -3.61 -37.85
CA VAL A 11 -39.04 -3.24 -38.72
C VAL A 11 -39.43 -2.36 -39.91
N VAL A 12 -40.68 -2.46 -40.42
CA VAL A 12 -41.12 -1.71 -41.61
C VAL A 12 -42.03 -0.51 -41.26
N GLY A 13 -42.69 -0.51 -40.11
CA GLY A 13 -43.59 0.56 -39.63
C GLY A 13 -42.91 1.89 -39.24
N GLY A 14 -41.65 2.09 -39.60
CA GLY A 14 -40.80 3.22 -39.18
C GLY A 14 -41.14 4.60 -39.78
N ALA A 15 -42.42 4.90 -40.03
CA ALA A 15 -42.87 6.22 -40.51
C ALA A 15 -44.37 6.49 -40.25
N GLY A 16 -44.71 6.98 -39.05
CA GLY A 16 -45.89 7.83 -38.84
C GLY A 16 -47.28 7.16 -38.90
N ALA A 17 -47.54 6.18 -38.04
CA ALA A 17 -48.89 5.78 -37.64
C ALA A 17 -49.14 6.13 -36.15
N SER A 18 -50.39 6.32 -35.74
CA SER A 18 -50.79 6.62 -34.36
C SER A 18 -50.86 5.36 -33.49
N ASP A 19 -50.44 5.47 -32.23
CA ASP A 19 -50.21 4.32 -31.33
C ASP A 19 -51.42 3.38 -31.16
N ASP A 20 -52.65 3.91 -31.16
CA ASP A 20 -53.89 3.13 -30.92
C ASP A 20 -54.04 1.88 -31.81
N GLU A 21 -53.74 1.96 -33.12
CA GLU A 21 -53.87 0.81 -34.03
C GLU A 21 -52.84 -0.31 -33.75
N THR A 22 -51.74 -0.01 -33.04
CA THR A 22 -50.67 -0.99 -32.79
C THR A 22 -50.88 -1.84 -31.55
N ASP A 23 -51.64 -1.38 -30.55
CA ASP A 23 -51.89 -2.14 -29.33
C ASP A 23 -53.11 -3.09 -29.45
N ASP A 24 -54.15 -2.75 -30.22
CA ASP A 24 -55.25 -3.67 -30.57
C ASP A 24 -54.71 -4.96 -31.23
N ALA A 25 -53.74 -4.81 -32.14
CA ALA A 25 -53.06 -5.93 -32.80
C ALA A 25 -52.22 -6.79 -31.82
N ARG A 26 -51.68 -6.19 -30.75
CA ARG A 26 -50.93 -6.88 -29.70
C ARG A 26 -51.84 -7.62 -28.72
N GLU A 27 -52.97 -7.04 -28.31
CA GLU A 27 -53.95 -7.74 -27.47
C GLU A 27 -54.50 -8.99 -28.18
N ALA A 28 -54.89 -8.86 -29.45
CA ALA A 28 -55.37 -9.99 -30.25
C ALA A 28 -54.32 -11.12 -30.38
N ALA A 29 -53.05 -10.77 -30.60
CA ALA A 29 -51.95 -11.74 -30.65
C ALA A 29 -51.66 -12.38 -29.28
N SER A 30 -51.74 -11.62 -28.19
CA SER A 30 -51.58 -12.09 -26.82
C SER A 30 -52.68 -13.08 -26.44
N ALA A 31 -53.94 -12.78 -26.78
CA ALA A 31 -55.10 -13.63 -26.52
C ALA A 31 -54.92 -15.05 -27.08
N ALA A 32 -54.37 -15.18 -28.29
CA ALA A 32 -54.10 -16.47 -28.94
C ALA A 32 -52.94 -17.29 -28.34
N MET A 33 -52.09 -16.71 -27.49
CA MET A 33 -50.98 -17.42 -26.85
C MET A 33 -51.40 -18.20 -25.60
N THR A 34 -50.81 -19.38 -25.40
CA THR A 34 -50.92 -20.12 -24.12
C THR A 34 -50.17 -19.40 -22.99
N PRO A 35 -50.52 -19.63 -21.70
CA PRO A 35 -49.89 -18.94 -20.57
C PRO A 35 -48.35 -19.05 -20.52
N LYS A 36 -47.79 -20.22 -20.88
CA LYS A 36 -46.32 -20.41 -20.96
C LYS A 36 -45.68 -19.61 -22.09
N GLN A 37 -46.38 -19.42 -23.22
CA GLN A 37 -45.90 -18.60 -24.33
C GLN A 37 -45.93 -17.11 -24.00
N ARG A 38 -47.00 -16.62 -23.34
CA ARG A 38 -47.07 -15.23 -22.86
C ARG A 38 -45.94 -14.90 -21.88
N LEU A 39 -45.68 -15.80 -20.92
CA LEU A 39 -44.58 -15.64 -19.97
C LEU A 39 -43.21 -15.56 -20.67
N ARG A 40 -43.00 -16.41 -21.69
CA ARG A 40 -41.75 -16.44 -22.46
C ARG A 40 -41.58 -15.23 -23.39
N ALA A 41 -42.68 -14.67 -23.93
CA ALA A 41 -42.67 -13.42 -24.68
C ALA A 41 -42.26 -12.25 -23.77
N ALA A 42 -42.91 -12.09 -22.61
CA ALA A 42 -42.57 -11.05 -21.64
C ALA A 42 -41.11 -11.13 -21.14
N GLU A 43 -40.58 -12.34 -20.96
CA GLU A 43 -39.16 -12.55 -20.63
C GLU A 43 -38.21 -12.07 -21.75
N LEU A 44 -38.58 -12.28 -23.01
CA LEU A 44 -37.80 -11.83 -24.17
C LEU A 44 -37.89 -10.30 -24.35
N ASP A 45 -39.06 -9.69 -24.16
CA ASP A 45 -39.21 -8.23 -24.23
C ASP A 45 -38.47 -7.52 -23.10
N ALA A 46 -38.46 -8.09 -21.88
CA ALA A 46 -37.66 -7.57 -20.77
C ALA A 46 -36.15 -7.60 -21.10
N ARG A 47 -35.67 -8.71 -21.70
CA ARG A 47 -34.27 -8.82 -22.17
C ARG A 47 -33.98 -7.83 -23.30
N ALA A 48 -34.88 -7.67 -24.27
CA ALA A 48 -34.74 -6.72 -25.38
C ALA A 48 -34.74 -5.25 -24.89
N ALA A 49 -35.60 -4.89 -23.94
CA ALA A 49 -35.64 -3.57 -23.31
C ALA A 49 -34.41 -3.28 -22.42
N SER A 50 -33.77 -4.31 -21.88
CA SER A 50 -32.45 -4.19 -21.23
C SER A 50 -31.35 -3.93 -22.25
N MET A 51 -31.30 -4.73 -23.33
CA MET A 51 -30.28 -4.59 -24.38
C MET A 51 -30.39 -3.26 -25.16
N ARG A 52 -31.62 -2.78 -25.43
CA ARG A 52 -31.86 -1.44 -26.01
C ARG A 52 -31.30 -0.32 -25.13
N ARG A 53 -31.46 -0.41 -23.80
CA ARG A 53 -30.86 0.55 -22.85
C ARG A 53 -29.33 0.48 -22.84
N ALA A 54 -28.74 -0.70 -22.83
CA ALA A 54 -27.28 -0.87 -22.91
C ALA A 54 -26.69 -0.29 -24.21
N ILE A 55 -27.36 -0.48 -25.35
CA ILE A 55 -26.96 0.08 -26.64
C ILE A 55 -27.07 1.62 -26.64
N GLN A 56 -28.11 2.19 -26.02
CA GLN A 56 -28.26 3.64 -25.91
C GLN A 56 -27.19 4.27 -25.00
N ASP A 57 -26.88 3.64 -23.87
CA ASP A 57 -25.81 4.06 -22.95
C ASP A 57 -24.43 3.98 -23.62
N LEU A 58 -24.15 2.91 -24.39
CA LEU A 58 -22.94 2.84 -25.22
C LEU A 58 -22.87 3.95 -26.28
N ARG A 59 -23.99 4.27 -26.95
CA ARG A 59 -24.05 5.36 -27.94
C ARG A 59 -23.80 6.73 -27.35
N LEU A 60 -24.20 6.97 -26.09
CA LEU A 60 -23.92 8.22 -25.38
C LEU A 60 -22.45 8.36 -24.94
N ARG A 61 -21.69 7.25 -24.90
CA ARG A 61 -20.26 7.22 -24.52
C ARG A 61 -19.31 7.29 -25.72
N VAL A 62 -19.78 7.05 -26.94
CA VAL A 62 -18.98 7.17 -28.17
C VAL A 62 -19.11 8.61 -28.71
N PRO A 63 -18.03 9.41 -28.74
CA PRO A 63 -18.11 10.78 -29.26
C PRO A 63 -18.41 10.78 -30.77
N PRO A 64 -19.11 11.81 -31.30
CA PRO A 64 -19.45 11.88 -32.71
C PRO A 64 -18.23 11.76 -33.64
N PRO A 65 -18.34 11.15 -34.83
CA PRO A 65 -17.21 10.86 -35.71
C PRO A 65 -16.41 12.11 -36.11
N HIS A 66 -17.06 13.28 -36.15
CA HIS A 66 -16.45 14.58 -36.43
C HIS A 66 -15.45 15.04 -35.35
N VAL A 67 -15.61 14.56 -34.11
CA VAL A 67 -14.70 14.83 -32.99
C VAL A 67 -13.49 13.91 -33.05
N ALA A 68 -13.72 12.61 -33.32
CA ALA A 68 -12.66 11.61 -33.49
C ALA A 68 -11.66 12.00 -34.60
N GLN A 69 -12.13 12.59 -35.70
CA GLN A 69 -11.28 13.06 -36.80
C GLN A 69 -10.46 14.32 -36.46
N ARG A 70 -10.88 15.13 -35.47
CA ARG A 70 -10.16 16.35 -35.07
C ARG A 70 -9.19 16.14 -33.91
N LEU A 71 -9.39 15.10 -33.10
CA LEU A 71 -8.52 14.77 -31.96
C LEU A 71 -7.03 14.65 -32.32
N PRO A 72 -6.61 13.94 -33.39
CA PRO A 72 -5.19 13.86 -33.77
C PRO A 72 -4.58 15.23 -34.10
N HIS A 73 -5.32 16.10 -34.82
CA HIS A 73 -4.83 17.43 -35.18
C HIS A 73 -4.78 18.39 -33.99
N LEU A 74 -5.77 18.35 -33.09
CA LEU A 74 -5.75 19.13 -31.84
C LEU A 74 -4.63 18.68 -30.90
N HIS A 75 -4.40 17.37 -30.77
CA HIS A 75 -3.30 16.84 -29.98
C HIS A 75 -1.94 17.19 -30.58
N ALA A 76 -1.77 17.06 -31.90
CA ALA A 76 -0.56 17.49 -32.60
C ALA A 76 -0.30 19.00 -32.47
N HIS A 77 -1.32 19.86 -32.58
CA HIS A 77 -1.17 21.30 -32.35
C HIS A 77 -0.81 21.61 -30.89
N SER A 78 -1.41 20.93 -29.92
CA SER A 78 -1.08 21.10 -28.50
C SER A 78 0.35 20.65 -28.18
N LEU A 79 0.78 19.49 -28.70
CA LEU A 79 2.16 19.02 -28.55
C LEU A 79 3.16 19.95 -29.23
N ALA A 80 2.88 20.42 -30.45
CA ALA A 80 3.73 21.38 -31.16
C ALA A 80 3.82 22.73 -30.42
N SER A 81 2.70 23.23 -29.89
CA SER A 81 2.66 24.47 -29.09
C SER A 81 3.42 24.32 -27.77
N ASN A 82 3.27 23.20 -27.08
CA ASN A 82 3.98 22.93 -25.83
C ASN A 82 5.48 22.73 -26.08
N ALA A 83 5.87 22.08 -27.18
CA ALA A 83 7.27 21.94 -27.58
C ALA A 83 7.89 23.28 -27.98
N ALA A 84 7.17 24.13 -28.72
CA ALA A 84 7.61 25.48 -29.05
C ALA A 84 7.78 26.36 -27.80
N LEU A 85 6.82 26.31 -26.86
CA LEU A 85 6.89 27.02 -25.58
C LEU A 85 8.07 26.52 -24.73
N THR A 86 8.29 25.20 -24.67
CA THR A 86 9.46 24.60 -24.00
C THR A 86 10.78 25.06 -24.61
N LEU A 87 10.85 25.15 -25.94
CA LEU A 87 12.03 25.66 -26.65
C LEU A 87 12.26 27.15 -26.39
N GLN A 88 11.21 27.97 -26.33
CA GLN A 88 11.33 29.39 -25.95
C GLN A 88 11.81 29.56 -24.51
N LEU A 89 11.25 28.80 -23.56
CA LEU A 89 11.66 28.84 -22.15
C LEU A 89 13.16 28.47 -22.00
N ASN A 90 13.59 27.37 -22.62
CA ASN A 90 15.00 26.95 -22.61
C ASN A 90 15.95 27.96 -23.30
N ALA A 91 15.49 28.65 -24.34
CA ALA A 91 16.24 29.71 -25.02
C ALA A 91 16.37 31.01 -24.19
N HIS A 92 15.45 31.24 -23.25
CA HIS A 92 15.52 32.36 -22.30
C HIS A 92 16.34 32.06 -21.04
N SER A 93 16.65 30.78 -20.75
CA SER A 93 17.25 30.34 -19.48
C SER A 93 18.70 29.85 -19.57
N SER A 94 19.42 30.13 -20.66
CA SER A 94 20.81 29.65 -20.83
C SER A 94 21.70 30.69 -21.52
N THR A 95 22.98 30.77 -21.13
CA THR A 95 23.94 31.62 -21.84
C THR A 95 24.35 30.97 -23.16
N LYS A 96 24.79 31.78 -24.13
CA LYS A 96 25.16 31.30 -25.47
C LYS A 96 26.24 30.20 -25.44
N GLU A 97 27.18 30.30 -24.50
CA GLU A 97 28.24 29.31 -24.31
C GLU A 97 27.72 28.01 -23.69
N GLN A 98 26.82 28.09 -22.70
CA GLN A 98 26.13 26.91 -22.15
C GLN A 98 25.29 26.20 -23.21
N ALA A 99 24.59 26.94 -24.07
CA ALA A 99 23.83 26.39 -25.19
C ALA A 99 24.74 25.64 -26.18
N GLN A 100 25.88 26.23 -26.57
CA GLN A 100 26.86 25.59 -27.47
C GLN A 100 27.53 24.36 -26.83
N GLN A 101 27.91 24.44 -25.55
CA GLN A 101 28.47 23.30 -24.82
C GLN A 101 27.45 22.16 -24.72
N ARG A 102 26.17 22.48 -24.51
CA ARG A 102 25.08 21.49 -24.47
C ARG A 102 24.80 20.90 -25.85
N GLU A 103 24.86 21.69 -26.92
CA GLU A 103 24.72 21.22 -28.30
C GLU A 103 25.81 20.19 -28.67
N ILE A 104 27.08 20.49 -28.36
CA ILE A 104 28.20 19.54 -28.55
C ILE A 104 27.97 18.26 -27.75
N THR A 105 27.62 18.38 -26.47
CA THR A 105 27.37 17.20 -25.61
C THR A 105 26.20 16.35 -26.14
N LEU A 106 25.14 16.98 -26.66
CA LEU A 106 24.01 16.28 -27.28
C LEU A 106 24.39 15.59 -28.60
N GLN A 107 25.31 16.16 -29.40
CA GLN A 107 25.82 15.49 -30.61
C GLN A 107 26.65 14.24 -30.26
N GLU A 108 27.52 14.31 -29.24
CA GLU A 108 28.27 13.16 -28.74
C GLU A 108 27.37 12.06 -28.17
N GLU A 109 26.36 12.44 -27.37
CA GLU A 109 25.34 11.52 -26.84
C GLU A 109 24.54 10.86 -27.96
N ASN A 110 24.06 11.62 -28.95
CA ASN A 110 23.31 11.08 -30.09
C ASN A 110 24.14 10.08 -30.90
N ALA A 111 25.42 10.37 -31.16
CA ALA A 111 26.32 9.43 -31.84
C ALA A 111 26.53 8.13 -31.04
N ALA A 112 26.58 8.21 -29.70
CA ALA A 112 26.63 7.04 -28.84
C ALA A 112 25.33 6.23 -28.87
N TYR A 113 24.17 6.90 -28.88
CA TYR A 113 22.86 6.27 -29.02
C TYR A 113 22.65 5.60 -30.38
N GLU A 114 23.04 6.25 -31.49
CA GLU A 114 22.99 5.66 -32.84
C GLU A 114 23.85 4.40 -32.92
N LYS A 115 25.05 4.42 -32.34
CA LYS A 115 25.92 3.24 -32.26
C LYS A 115 25.28 2.12 -31.44
N ALA A 116 24.71 2.42 -30.28
CA ALA A 116 24.02 1.43 -29.44
C ALA A 116 22.80 0.82 -30.16
N LEU A 117 22.01 1.63 -30.85
CA LEU A 117 20.89 1.17 -31.68
C LEU A 117 21.35 0.32 -32.86
N SER A 118 22.51 0.62 -33.46
CA SER A 118 23.11 -0.20 -34.52
C SER A 118 23.55 -1.58 -33.99
N ASP A 119 24.23 -1.63 -32.84
CA ASP A 119 24.61 -2.90 -32.19
C ASP A 119 23.39 -3.73 -31.75
N CYS A 120 22.32 -3.08 -31.28
CA CYS A 120 21.04 -3.75 -31.01
C CYS A 120 20.40 -4.30 -32.29
N ARG A 121 20.32 -3.51 -33.37
CA ARG A 121 19.79 -3.96 -34.68
C ARG A 121 20.56 -5.16 -35.23
N ARG A 122 21.90 -5.16 -35.13
CA ARG A 122 22.74 -6.29 -35.52
C ARG A 122 22.41 -7.55 -34.71
N LYS A 123 22.32 -7.46 -33.39
CA LYS A 123 21.93 -8.60 -32.52
C LYS A 123 20.53 -9.15 -32.84
N ILE A 124 19.59 -8.28 -33.19
CA ILE A 124 18.23 -8.68 -33.60
C ILE A 124 18.28 -9.44 -34.93
N GLN A 125 19.09 -8.98 -35.90
CA GLN A 125 19.30 -9.70 -37.17
C GLN A 125 20.01 -11.04 -36.97
N GLU A 126 21.01 -11.11 -36.08
CA GLU A 126 21.70 -12.34 -35.69
C GLU A 126 20.70 -13.36 -35.10
N ARG A 127 19.92 -12.97 -34.08
CA ARG A 127 18.85 -13.83 -33.54
C ARG A 127 17.80 -14.21 -34.58
N GLN A 128 17.36 -13.29 -35.43
CA GLN A 128 16.38 -13.59 -36.49
C GLN A 128 16.90 -14.63 -37.51
N MET A 129 18.20 -14.65 -37.81
CA MET A 129 18.79 -15.68 -38.68
C MET A 129 18.88 -17.03 -37.97
N GLU A 130 19.27 -17.08 -36.69
CA GLU A 130 19.23 -18.30 -35.87
C GLU A 130 17.80 -18.88 -35.77
N THR A 131 16.81 -18.03 -35.47
CA THR A 131 15.37 -18.37 -35.48
C THR A 131 14.94 -18.96 -36.82
N SER A 132 15.38 -18.36 -37.94
CA SER A 132 15.01 -18.83 -39.29
C SER A 132 15.65 -20.19 -39.64
N GLN A 133 16.87 -20.44 -39.18
CA GLN A 133 17.55 -21.71 -39.39
C GLN A 133 16.86 -22.84 -38.61
N LEU A 134 16.59 -22.63 -37.32
CA LEU A 134 15.91 -23.62 -36.47
C LEU A 134 14.52 -24.00 -37.01
N GLN A 135 13.78 -23.05 -37.59
CA GLN A 135 12.50 -23.33 -38.27
C GLN A 135 12.65 -24.13 -39.57
N SER A 136 13.78 -24.00 -40.28
CA SER A 136 14.08 -24.82 -41.45
C SER A 136 14.43 -26.25 -41.03
N ASP A 137 15.33 -26.40 -40.05
CA ASP A 137 15.82 -27.69 -39.57
C ASP A 137 14.70 -28.55 -38.97
N LEU A 138 13.81 -27.93 -38.18
CA LEU A 138 12.62 -28.58 -37.63
C LEU A 138 11.72 -29.13 -38.75
N LYS A 139 11.45 -28.30 -39.78
CA LYS A 139 10.59 -28.65 -40.91
C LYS A 139 11.16 -29.75 -41.81
N GLU A 140 12.49 -29.82 -41.96
CA GLU A 140 13.14 -30.95 -42.63
C GLU A 140 12.98 -32.24 -41.83
N MET A 141 13.07 -32.18 -40.49
CA MET A 141 12.82 -33.36 -39.63
C MET A 141 11.35 -33.79 -39.60
N GLU A 142 10.37 -32.87 -39.61
CA GLU A 142 8.93 -33.22 -39.75
C GLU A 142 8.67 -34.04 -41.02
N VAL A 143 9.26 -33.62 -42.15
CA VAL A 143 9.14 -34.34 -43.43
C VAL A 143 9.84 -35.70 -43.39
N ALA A 144 11.02 -35.78 -42.75
CA ALA A 144 11.72 -37.05 -42.55
C ALA A 144 10.92 -38.02 -41.67
N GLU A 145 10.30 -37.53 -40.59
CA GLU A 145 9.47 -38.32 -39.68
C GLU A 145 8.21 -38.85 -40.39
N HIS A 146 7.51 -38.01 -41.15
CA HIS A 146 6.33 -38.41 -41.93
C HIS A 146 6.68 -39.50 -42.96
N ASN A 147 7.81 -39.36 -43.65
CA ASN A 147 8.28 -40.37 -44.60
C ASN A 147 8.66 -41.69 -43.92
N LEU A 148 9.28 -41.65 -42.73
CA LEU A 148 9.58 -42.85 -41.94
C LEU A 148 8.32 -43.53 -41.40
N LYS A 149 7.31 -42.77 -40.95
CA LYS A 149 6.01 -43.30 -40.53
C LYS A 149 5.31 -44.05 -41.67
N ALA A 150 5.26 -43.47 -42.86
CA ALA A 150 4.70 -44.13 -44.05
C ALA A 150 5.44 -45.44 -44.40
N GLN A 151 6.78 -45.41 -44.41
CA GLN A 151 7.58 -46.63 -44.63
C GLN A 151 7.37 -47.70 -43.55
N LEU A 152 7.15 -47.30 -42.29
CA LEU A 152 6.86 -48.22 -41.19
C LEU A 152 5.48 -48.87 -41.35
N GLU A 153 4.46 -48.10 -41.71
CA GLU A 153 3.13 -48.65 -41.98
C GLU A 153 3.14 -49.66 -43.13
N ASP A 154 3.83 -49.36 -44.22
CA ASP A 154 3.87 -50.26 -45.39
C ASP A 154 4.71 -51.52 -45.09
N ALA A 155 5.78 -51.40 -44.28
CA ALA A 155 6.51 -52.55 -43.77
C ALA A 155 5.68 -53.42 -42.81
N LEU A 156 4.80 -52.82 -41.99
CA LEU A 156 3.85 -53.56 -41.14
C LEU A 156 2.82 -54.32 -42.00
N LYS A 157 2.19 -53.66 -42.98
CA LYS A 157 1.24 -54.28 -43.93
C LYS A 157 1.90 -55.44 -44.68
N GLU A 158 3.16 -55.29 -45.10
CA GLU A 158 3.94 -56.39 -45.67
C GLU A 158 4.20 -57.54 -44.67
N GLN A 159 4.54 -57.24 -43.42
CA GLN A 159 4.83 -58.24 -42.39
C GLN A 159 3.59 -59.09 -42.11
N GLU A 160 2.43 -58.46 -41.91
CA GLU A 160 1.12 -59.12 -41.74
C GLU A 160 0.77 -59.98 -42.96
N ALA A 161 0.95 -59.46 -44.18
CA ALA A 161 0.72 -60.23 -45.41
C ALA A 161 1.66 -61.45 -45.55
N THR A 162 2.90 -61.36 -45.07
CA THR A 162 3.80 -62.53 -45.00
C THR A 162 3.40 -63.52 -43.90
N GLN A 163 3.00 -63.05 -42.71
CA GLN A 163 2.52 -63.94 -41.63
C GLN A 163 1.26 -64.71 -42.06
N HIS A 164 0.29 -64.03 -42.69
CA HIS A 164 -0.89 -64.68 -43.24
C HIS A 164 -0.54 -65.74 -44.30
N LYS A 165 0.39 -65.45 -45.22
CA LYS A 165 0.87 -66.45 -46.20
C LYS A 165 1.51 -67.66 -45.50
N VAL A 166 2.40 -67.43 -44.54
CA VAL A 166 3.10 -68.53 -43.82
C VAL A 166 2.11 -69.39 -43.02
N SER A 167 1.11 -68.78 -42.38
CA SER A 167 0.03 -69.53 -41.69
C SER A 167 -0.84 -70.35 -42.64
N ALA A 168 -1.00 -69.92 -43.90
CA ALA A 168 -1.75 -70.65 -44.92
C ALA A 168 -0.94 -71.79 -45.57
N THR A 169 0.38 -71.60 -45.74
CA THR A 169 1.27 -72.64 -46.31
C THR A 169 1.66 -73.73 -45.32
N ALA A 170 1.46 -73.51 -44.01
CA ALA A 170 1.75 -74.48 -42.94
C ALA A 170 0.96 -75.81 -43.02
N SER A 171 0.05 -75.97 -43.99
CA SER A 171 -0.71 -77.20 -44.21
C SER A 171 0.02 -78.25 -45.08
N GLU A 172 0.92 -77.84 -45.99
CA GLU A 172 1.53 -78.75 -46.98
C GLU A 172 2.93 -78.26 -47.47
N THR A 173 4.02 -78.52 -46.74
CA THR A 173 5.39 -78.79 -47.28
C THR A 173 6.42 -79.09 -46.18
N THR A 174 7.69 -79.30 -46.54
CA THR A 174 8.79 -79.77 -45.69
C THR A 174 9.34 -78.74 -44.70
N GLU A 175 9.91 -79.26 -43.60
CA GLU A 175 10.50 -78.54 -42.46
C GLU A 175 11.47 -77.41 -42.86
N ASN A 176 12.29 -77.60 -43.91
CA ASN A 176 13.20 -76.56 -44.43
C ASN A 176 12.47 -75.30 -44.93
N ALA A 177 11.27 -75.44 -45.53
CA ALA A 177 10.51 -74.29 -46.02
C ALA A 177 9.92 -73.46 -44.87
N LEU A 178 9.60 -74.08 -43.74
CA LEU A 178 9.24 -73.38 -42.51
C LEU A 178 10.44 -72.59 -41.96
N LEU A 179 11.63 -73.19 -41.92
CA LEU A 179 12.86 -72.54 -41.43
C LEU A 179 13.27 -71.34 -42.30
N GLU A 180 13.13 -71.42 -43.63
CA GLU A 180 13.37 -70.27 -44.51
C GLU A 180 12.34 -69.15 -44.29
N ALA A 181 11.06 -69.50 -44.07
CA ALA A 181 10.01 -68.54 -43.76
C ALA A 181 10.20 -67.85 -42.40
N GLU A 182 10.55 -68.60 -41.36
CA GLU A 182 10.88 -68.05 -40.03
C GLU A 182 12.12 -67.17 -40.07
N SER A 183 13.14 -67.53 -40.86
CA SER A 183 14.32 -66.70 -41.11
C SER A 183 13.95 -65.35 -41.73
N LEU A 184 13.09 -65.37 -42.77
CA LEU A 184 12.57 -64.16 -43.42
C LEU A 184 11.73 -63.28 -42.48
N ILE A 185 10.87 -63.87 -41.65
CA ILE A 185 10.07 -63.15 -40.65
C ILE A 185 11.00 -62.49 -39.61
N ASN A 186 12.00 -63.22 -39.11
CA ASN A 186 12.98 -62.67 -38.16
C ASN A 186 13.82 -61.54 -38.79
N LEU A 187 14.17 -61.63 -40.08
CA LEU A 187 14.91 -60.58 -40.77
C LEU A 187 14.06 -59.31 -40.93
N LYS A 188 12.79 -59.43 -41.37
CA LYS A 188 11.87 -58.28 -41.44
C LYS A 188 11.58 -57.67 -40.07
N SER A 189 11.45 -58.49 -39.03
CA SER A 189 11.24 -57.99 -37.67
C SER A 189 12.41 -57.14 -37.16
N LYS A 190 13.66 -57.47 -37.55
CA LYS A 190 14.85 -56.68 -37.20
C LYS A 190 14.91 -55.34 -37.95
N ASP A 191 14.64 -55.32 -39.24
CA ASP A 191 14.53 -54.08 -40.04
C ASP A 191 13.43 -53.15 -39.47
N LEU A 192 12.33 -53.72 -38.99
CA LEU A 192 11.23 -52.96 -38.40
C LEU A 192 11.53 -52.47 -36.97
N GLU A 193 12.31 -53.20 -36.17
CA GLU A 193 12.91 -52.70 -34.92
C GLU A 193 13.92 -51.57 -35.17
N GLU A 194 14.76 -51.70 -36.20
CA GLU A 194 15.78 -50.69 -36.54
C GLU A 194 15.11 -49.38 -36.98
N LYS A 195 14.09 -49.44 -37.85
CA LYS A 195 13.26 -48.29 -38.23
C LYS A 195 12.56 -47.63 -37.04
N LYS A 196 12.07 -48.41 -36.07
CA LYS A 196 11.50 -47.88 -34.81
C LYS A 196 12.55 -47.13 -33.99
N ARG A 197 13.77 -47.67 -33.82
CA ARG A 197 14.87 -46.97 -33.12
C ARG A 197 15.30 -45.68 -33.83
N VAL A 198 15.30 -45.66 -35.17
CA VAL A 198 15.62 -44.44 -35.95
C VAL A 198 14.55 -43.35 -35.73
N LEU A 199 13.27 -43.73 -35.69
CA LEU A 199 12.17 -42.79 -35.44
C LEU A 199 12.19 -42.26 -34.00
N GLU A 200 12.41 -43.13 -33.01
CA GLU A 200 12.60 -42.76 -31.60
C GLU A 200 13.80 -41.81 -31.41
N LEU A 201 14.89 -42.01 -32.14
CA LEU A 201 16.06 -41.11 -32.15
C LEU A 201 15.77 -39.77 -32.84
N LEU A 202 14.80 -39.72 -33.78
CA LEU A 202 14.37 -38.47 -34.42
C LEU A 202 13.48 -37.64 -33.48
N ASP A 203 12.52 -38.27 -32.80
CA ASP A 203 11.65 -37.64 -31.79
C ASP A 203 12.48 -36.99 -30.66
N ASN A 204 13.48 -37.70 -30.14
CA ASN A 204 14.44 -37.15 -29.16
C ASN A 204 15.19 -35.90 -29.69
N LYS A 205 15.41 -35.76 -30.99
CA LYS A 205 16.00 -34.55 -31.60
C LYS A 205 14.99 -33.41 -31.73
N VAL A 206 13.75 -33.70 -32.13
CA VAL A 206 12.66 -32.72 -32.16
C VAL A 206 12.49 -32.08 -30.78
N GLN A 207 12.35 -32.90 -29.74
CA GLN A 207 12.23 -32.43 -28.34
C GLN A 207 13.45 -31.63 -27.85
N THR A 208 14.64 -31.87 -28.43
CA THR A 208 15.84 -31.08 -28.14
C THR A 208 15.76 -29.70 -28.80
N LEU A 209 15.37 -29.62 -30.08
CA LEU A 209 15.20 -28.33 -30.78
C LEU A 209 14.05 -27.50 -30.22
N GLU A 210 12.93 -28.11 -29.84
CA GLU A 210 11.82 -27.41 -29.15
C GLU A 210 12.29 -26.76 -27.84
N LYS A 211 13.18 -27.43 -27.11
CA LYS A 211 13.75 -26.91 -25.87
C LYS A 211 14.77 -25.78 -26.11
N GLU A 212 15.59 -25.89 -27.15
CA GLU A 212 16.50 -24.80 -27.56
C GLU A 212 15.71 -23.58 -28.05
N TRP A 213 14.65 -23.80 -28.84
CA TRP A 213 13.69 -22.77 -29.24
C TRP A 213 13.05 -22.06 -28.04
N SER A 214 12.57 -22.82 -27.04
CA SER A 214 11.99 -22.27 -25.82
C SER A 214 12.97 -21.38 -25.05
N VAL A 215 14.27 -21.69 -25.05
CA VAL A 215 15.31 -20.83 -24.47
C VAL A 215 15.49 -19.53 -25.27
N VAL A 216 15.49 -19.60 -26.60
CA VAL A 216 15.57 -18.41 -27.48
C VAL A 216 14.33 -17.51 -27.31
N GLU A 217 13.15 -18.09 -27.15
CA GLU A 217 11.90 -17.37 -26.87
C GLU A 217 11.94 -16.72 -25.47
N GLU A 218 12.37 -17.44 -24.43
CA GLU A 218 12.56 -16.86 -23.09
C GLU A 218 13.61 -15.73 -23.08
N GLU A 219 14.73 -15.86 -23.79
CA GLU A 219 15.73 -14.77 -23.89
C GLU A 219 15.19 -13.54 -24.61
N SER A 220 14.36 -13.75 -25.64
CA SER A 220 13.69 -12.68 -26.40
C SER A 220 12.63 -11.96 -25.55
N LEU A 221 11.89 -12.71 -24.72
CA LEU A 221 10.94 -12.15 -23.74
C LEU A 221 11.63 -11.41 -22.58
N LYS A 222 12.85 -11.82 -22.20
CA LYS A 222 13.68 -11.13 -21.19
C LYS A 222 14.36 -9.87 -21.72
N ASN A 223 14.64 -9.80 -23.03
CA ASN A 223 15.29 -8.67 -23.70
C ASN A 223 14.46 -8.14 -24.89
N PRO A 224 13.24 -7.61 -24.66
CA PRO A 224 12.47 -6.97 -25.71
C PRO A 224 13.21 -5.76 -26.29
N THR A 225 12.93 -5.44 -27.54
CA THR A 225 13.55 -4.38 -28.33
C THR A 225 13.57 -3.03 -27.58
N PRO A 226 14.70 -2.30 -27.51
CA PRO A 226 14.78 -1.10 -26.69
C PRO A 226 13.95 0.07 -27.26
N GLU A 227 12.96 0.51 -26.48
CA GLU A 227 12.59 1.92 -26.44
C GLU A 227 13.80 2.77 -25.98
N PRO A 228 13.89 4.06 -26.35
CA PRO A 228 15.09 4.87 -26.12
C PRO A 228 15.42 5.02 -24.63
N VAL A 229 16.57 4.48 -24.22
CA VAL A 229 17.03 4.48 -22.83
C VAL A 229 17.43 5.89 -22.38
N THR A 230 16.53 6.57 -21.69
CA THR A 230 16.82 7.84 -21.02
C THR A 230 17.78 7.63 -19.86
N ARG A 231 19.07 7.89 -20.13
CA ARG A 231 20.14 8.31 -19.21
C ARG A 231 19.76 8.40 -17.72
N ASN A 232 20.18 7.41 -16.93
CA ASN A 232 20.80 7.61 -15.61
C ASN A 232 21.21 6.28 -14.93
N GLN A 233 22.49 5.91 -15.04
CA GLN A 233 23.20 5.05 -14.08
C GLN A 233 24.72 5.12 -14.34
N VAL A 234 25.52 4.72 -13.33
CA VAL A 234 27.01 4.82 -13.27
C VAL A 234 27.52 6.27 -13.06
N PRO A 235 28.56 6.56 -12.24
CA PRO A 235 29.41 5.68 -11.42
C PRO A 235 29.48 6.02 -9.91
N VAL A 236 29.70 5.00 -9.07
CA VAL A 236 30.68 5.04 -7.95
C VAL A 236 31.39 3.68 -7.88
N ILE A 237 32.67 3.66 -7.53
CA ILE A 237 33.55 2.48 -7.59
C ILE A 237 33.97 2.02 -6.19
N ARG A 238 33.79 0.73 -5.83
CA ARG A 238 34.83 -0.12 -5.19
C ARG A 238 34.36 -1.54 -4.87
N ASN A 239 35.30 -2.49 -4.94
CA ASN A 239 35.13 -3.88 -4.52
C ASN A 239 34.82 -3.98 -3.01
N LYS A 240 33.77 -4.76 -2.63
CA LYS A 240 33.66 -5.60 -1.41
C LYS A 240 32.21 -6.06 -1.08
N VAL A 241 31.56 -6.86 -1.95
CA VAL A 241 30.58 -7.91 -1.51
C VAL A 241 30.54 -9.07 -2.55
N VAL A 242 31.70 -9.58 -2.97
CA VAL A 242 31.77 -10.80 -3.79
C VAL A 242 32.80 -11.72 -3.16
N ASP A 243 32.37 -12.42 -2.11
CA ASP A 243 33.09 -13.55 -1.48
C ASP A 243 32.31 -14.26 -0.35
N GLN A 244 31.16 -13.73 0.10
CA GLN A 244 30.50 -14.21 1.34
C GLN A 244 29.08 -14.79 1.19
N GLU A 245 28.54 -14.85 -0.03
CA GLU A 245 27.25 -15.52 -0.32
C GLU A 245 27.38 -16.78 -1.19
N LEU A 246 28.43 -16.89 -2.01
CA LEU A 246 28.67 -18.05 -2.88
C LEU A 246 29.12 -19.29 -2.11
N ILE A 247 29.80 -19.11 -0.97
CA ILE A 247 30.27 -20.21 -0.10
C ILE A 247 29.09 -20.81 0.69
N THR A 248 28.14 -19.97 1.12
CA THR A 248 26.97 -20.40 1.90
C THR A 248 26.03 -21.28 1.06
N ARG A 249 25.77 -20.90 -0.20
CA ARG A 249 24.83 -21.63 -1.08
C ARG A 249 25.37 -22.93 -1.68
N LEU A 250 26.64 -23.27 -1.47
CA LEU A 250 27.19 -24.60 -1.81
C LEU A 250 27.06 -25.64 -0.69
N THR A 251 26.42 -25.29 0.45
CA THR A 251 26.26 -26.20 1.60
C THR A 251 24.81 -26.65 1.85
N GLU A 252 23.82 -26.05 1.18
CA GLU A 252 22.38 -26.28 1.45
C GLU A 252 21.64 -27.03 0.31
N MET A 253 22.18 -28.18 -0.10
CA MET A 253 21.44 -29.20 -0.86
C MET A 253 21.49 -30.56 -0.18
N SER A 254 20.73 -30.73 0.91
CA SER A 254 20.34 -32.05 1.42
C SER A 254 18.95 -32.04 2.08
N VAL A 255 17.93 -32.11 1.21
CA VAL A 255 16.75 -33.01 1.26
C VAL A 255 16.23 -33.45 2.64
N LEU A 256 14.91 -33.25 2.91
CA LEU A 256 13.96 -34.37 3.09
C LEU A 256 12.49 -33.94 3.32
N SER A 257 11.61 -34.56 2.52
CA SER A 257 10.21 -34.87 2.84
C SER A 257 10.12 -36.42 2.99
N PRO A 258 9.21 -37.01 3.79
CA PRO A 258 9.53 -38.23 4.54
C PRO A 258 9.12 -39.58 3.90
N ALA A 259 9.64 -40.66 4.53
CA ALA A 259 9.19 -42.08 4.52
C ALA A 259 9.48 -42.91 3.22
N ALA A 260 10.07 -44.12 3.22
CA ALA A 260 10.34 -45.14 4.24
C ALA A 260 11.18 -46.32 3.65
N VAL A 261 11.38 -47.40 4.44
CA VAL A 261 11.76 -48.79 4.04
C VAL A 261 13.26 -49.16 3.83
N SER A 262 13.88 -49.54 4.96
CA SER A 262 14.74 -50.73 5.19
C SER A 262 16.16 -50.93 4.60
N SER A 263 17.11 -51.05 5.55
CA SER A 263 18.04 -52.20 5.77
C SER A 263 19.49 -52.21 5.24
N LEU A 264 20.34 -52.92 6.01
CA LEU A 264 21.71 -53.44 5.73
C LEU A 264 22.80 -52.39 5.38
N SER A 265 23.71 -51.98 6.28
CA SER A 265 24.77 -52.71 7.05
C SER A 265 26.15 -52.74 6.36
N GLY A 266 27.14 -52.07 6.94
CA GLY A 266 28.55 -52.09 6.53
C GLY A 266 29.40 -51.17 7.44
N SER A 267 30.63 -51.56 7.77
CA SER A 267 31.45 -50.93 8.83
C SER A 267 32.83 -50.43 8.28
N PRO A 268 33.88 -50.09 9.06
CA PRO A 268 34.65 -48.83 8.91
C PRO A 268 36.13 -49.14 8.49
N PRO A 269 37.26 -48.48 8.90
CA PRO A 269 37.51 -47.34 9.82
C PRO A 269 38.71 -46.37 9.52
N THR A 270 39.04 -45.52 10.51
CA THR A 270 40.33 -44.79 10.76
C THR A 270 40.79 -43.68 9.79
N GLY A 271 41.54 -42.64 10.20
CA GLY A 271 41.96 -42.17 11.54
C GLY A 271 43.21 -41.22 11.52
N PHE A 272 43.52 -40.52 12.64
CA PHE A 272 44.78 -39.77 12.94
C PHE A 272 45.06 -38.44 12.15
N LEU A 273 45.85 -37.41 12.57
CA LEU A 273 46.78 -37.14 13.71
C LEU A 273 47.01 -35.60 13.99
N ASN A 274 47.36 -35.21 15.24
CA ASN A 274 48.13 -34.02 15.75
C ASN A 274 47.78 -32.53 15.42
N LEU A 275 47.62 -31.57 16.37
CA LEU A 275 48.52 -30.97 17.42
C LEU A 275 49.68 -30.08 16.87
N PRO A 276 50.29 -29.07 17.61
CA PRO A 276 50.22 -28.77 19.07
C PRO A 276 50.30 -27.27 19.59
N ARG A 277 50.10 -27.07 20.93
CA ARG A 277 50.69 -26.04 21.86
C ARG A 277 50.20 -24.56 21.74
N ARG A 278 50.21 -23.67 22.77
CA ARG A 278 50.79 -23.52 24.16
C ARG A 278 50.00 -22.36 24.91
N ARG A 279 50.09 -21.96 26.20
CA ARG A 279 50.72 -22.43 27.49
C ARG A 279 50.20 -21.65 28.76
N HIS A 280 49.76 -22.32 29.85
CA HIS A 280 49.87 -21.98 31.32
C HIS A 280 49.35 -20.62 31.92
N ASN A 281 49.25 -20.41 33.26
CA ASN A 281 48.70 -21.20 34.40
C ASN A 281 48.79 -20.43 35.77
N VAL A 282 47.70 -20.42 36.55
CA VAL A 282 47.58 -20.77 38.02
C VAL A 282 48.31 -19.99 39.14
N VAL A 283 47.57 -19.67 40.23
CA VAL A 283 47.81 -19.91 41.70
C VAL A 283 46.66 -19.23 42.50
N GLY A 284 46.10 -19.74 43.61
CA GLY A 284 46.21 -21.06 44.28
C GLY A 284 45.64 -21.08 45.74
N ALA A 285 45.32 -22.27 46.26
CA ALA A 285 44.94 -22.60 47.67
C ALA A 285 43.60 -22.04 48.23
N SER A 286 42.98 -22.58 49.30
CA SER A 286 43.36 -23.68 50.24
C SER A 286 42.15 -24.55 50.65
N ALA A 287 42.35 -25.60 51.48
CA ALA A 287 41.35 -26.65 51.75
C ALA A 287 41.29 -27.14 53.22
N LEU A 288 40.17 -27.79 53.60
CA LEU A 288 39.96 -28.56 54.84
C LEU A 288 39.25 -29.91 54.58
N ARG A 289 39.26 -30.82 55.55
CA ARG A 289 38.78 -32.22 55.49
C ARG A 289 37.53 -32.42 56.40
N PHE A 290 36.80 -33.54 56.49
CA PHE A 290 36.86 -34.96 56.05
C PHE A 290 35.42 -35.57 56.27
N PRO A 291 35.09 -36.87 56.04
CA PRO A 291 35.73 -37.96 55.30
C PRO A 291 34.76 -38.65 54.28
N LEU A 292 35.07 -39.88 53.83
CA LEU A 292 34.38 -40.66 52.78
C LEU A 292 33.25 -41.59 53.28
N ARG A 293 32.25 -41.86 52.42
CA ARG A 293 31.54 -43.16 52.31
C ARG A 293 31.21 -43.45 50.84
N CYS A 294 31.24 -44.72 50.44
CA CYS A 294 30.98 -45.17 49.07
C CYS A 294 29.57 -45.78 48.92
N GLY A 295 29.00 -45.73 47.71
CA GLY A 295 27.73 -46.35 47.32
C GLY A 295 27.74 -46.82 45.84
N PRO A 296 26.87 -47.76 45.46
CA PRO A 296 26.91 -48.48 44.16
C PRO A 296 26.28 -47.70 42.99
N PRO A 297 26.41 -48.16 41.71
CA PRO A 297 26.24 -47.30 40.54
C PRO A 297 24.78 -47.01 40.16
N LEU A 298 24.58 -45.84 39.54
CA LEU A 298 23.29 -45.37 39.03
C LEU A 298 22.80 -46.21 37.83
N ARG A 299 21.56 -46.69 37.92
CA ARG A 299 20.81 -47.21 36.76
C ARG A 299 20.36 -46.05 35.88
N ARG A 300 20.24 -46.30 34.57
CA ARG A 300 19.43 -45.45 33.68
C ARG A 300 17.96 -45.59 34.08
N LEU A 301 17.23 -44.47 34.16
CA LEU A 301 15.77 -44.46 34.30
C LEU A 301 15.11 -44.33 32.93
N HIS A 302 13.80 -44.62 32.86
CA HIS A 302 13.07 -44.79 31.60
C HIS A 302 12.40 -43.48 31.14
N PRO A 303 12.43 -43.13 29.84
CA PRO A 303 11.77 -41.93 29.29
C PRO A 303 10.26 -41.82 29.55
N GLN A 304 9.61 -42.91 29.98
CA GLN A 304 8.18 -42.95 30.29
C GLN A 304 7.82 -42.25 31.61
N GLN A 305 8.79 -41.97 32.50
CA GLN A 305 8.52 -41.32 33.79
C GLN A 305 8.50 -39.79 33.68
N GLU A 306 9.40 -39.20 32.90
CA GLU A 306 9.48 -37.73 32.71
C GLU A 306 8.23 -37.19 31.99
N ALA A 307 7.73 -37.91 30.98
CA ALA A 307 6.48 -37.58 30.30
C ALA A 307 5.26 -37.60 31.24
N ALA A 308 5.21 -38.57 32.17
CA ALA A 308 4.13 -38.69 33.14
C ALA A 308 4.13 -37.54 34.17
N GLU A 309 5.31 -37.06 34.60
CA GLU A 309 5.39 -35.86 35.44
C GLU A 309 5.01 -34.58 34.68
N GLU A 310 5.38 -34.45 33.40
CA GLU A 310 5.00 -33.26 32.62
C GLU A 310 3.48 -33.19 32.41
N ASP A 311 2.84 -34.32 32.07
CA ASP A 311 1.39 -34.38 31.86
C ASP A 311 0.61 -34.29 33.17
N ALA A 312 1.11 -34.85 34.29
CA ALA A 312 0.55 -34.59 35.62
C ALA A 312 0.61 -33.09 35.97
N ARG A 313 1.71 -32.39 35.65
CA ARG A 313 1.86 -30.95 35.88
C ARG A 313 1.00 -30.11 34.92
N LYS A 314 0.64 -30.61 33.72
CA LYS A 314 -0.37 -29.99 32.86
C LYS A 314 -1.78 -30.18 33.44
N ALA A 315 -2.10 -31.40 33.90
CA ALA A 315 -3.38 -31.73 34.50
C ALA A 315 -3.66 -30.89 35.77
N GLU A 316 -2.71 -30.82 36.70
CA GLU A 316 -2.81 -29.98 37.91
C GLU A 316 -3.04 -28.49 37.58
N LYS A 317 -2.40 -28.00 36.51
CA LYS A 317 -2.53 -26.61 36.04
C LYS A 317 -3.87 -26.35 35.35
N ALA A 318 -4.40 -27.33 34.63
CA ALA A 318 -5.74 -27.30 34.05
C ALA A 318 -6.82 -27.41 35.14
N GLU A 319 -6.65 -28.25 36.15
CA GLU A 319 -7.55 -28.38 37.29
C GLU A 319 -7.58 -27.08 38.11
N LYS A 320 -6.42 -26.48 38.40
CA LYS A 320 -6.35 -25.15 39.05
C LYS A 320 -6.93 -24.02 38.19
N ALA A 321 -6.96 -24.17 36.86
CA ALA A 321 -7.68 -23.24 35.98
C ALA A 321 -9.21 -23.48 36.04
N ALA A 322 -9.66 -24.73 36.01
CA ALA A 322 -11.08 -25.10 36.15
C ALA A 322 -11.65 -24.72 37.52
N GLN A 323 -10.91 -24.95 38.61
CA GLN A 323 -11.28 -24.49 39.96
C GLN A 323 -11.35 -22.96 40.05
N ARG A 324 -10.46 -22.22 39.35
CA ARG A 324 -10.57 -20.76 39.23
C ARG A 324 -11.78 -20.31 38.43
N GLN A 325 -12.13 -21.01 37.34
CA GLN A 325 -13.35 -20.74 36.58
C GLN A 325 -14.61 -21.05 37.40
N GLN A 326 -14.65 -22.16 38.14
CA GLN A 326 -15.74 -22.47 39.07
C GLN A 326 -15.83 -21.44 40.21
N GLN A 327 -14.71 -20.97 40.77
CA GLN A 327 -14.72 -19.89 41.76
C GLN A 327 -15.19 -18.55 41.16
N GLN A 328 -14.86 -18.25 39.90
CA GLN A 328 -15.36 -17.06 39.20
C GLN A 328 -16.86 -17.18 38.84
N GLN A 329 -17.36 -18.37 38.53
CA GLN A 329 -18.79 -18.63 38.25
C GLN A 329 -19.62 -18.66 39.54
N THR A 330 -19.12 -19.23 40.63
CA THR A 330 -19.82 -19.22 41.94
C THR A 330 -19.78 -17.85 42.61
N ALA A 331 -18.71 -17.06 42.41
CA ALA A 331 -18.68 -15.65 42.79
C ALA A 331 -19.51 -14.73 41.86
N ALA A 332 -20.16 -15.28 40.82
CA ALA A 332 -21.14 -14.59 39.98
C ALA A 332 -22.59 -14.92 40.37
N ALA A 333 -22.82 -15.81 41.35
CA ALA A 333 -24.11 -15.92 42.02
C ALA A 333 -24.31 -14.64 42.87
N ALA A 334 -25.25 -13.79 42.46
CA ALA A 334 -25.23 -12.38 42.81
C ALA A 334 -25.69 -12.08 44.26
N GLU A 335 -24.96 -11.19 44.93
CA GLU A 335 -25.63 -10.05 45.55
C GLU A 335 -26.15 -9.18 44.40
N GLU A 336 -27.47 -9.04 44.25
CA GLU A 336 -28.05 -8.17 43.22
C GLU A 336 -27.66 -6.72 43.49
N ASP A 337 -26.85 -6.13 42.60
CA ASP A 337 -26.46 -4.74 42.71
C ASP A 337 -27.64 -3.83 42.31
N PRO A 338 -28.21 -3.02 43.23
CA PRO A 338 -29.33 -2.14 42.92
C PRO A 338 -29.01 -1.07 41.87
N PHE A 339 -27.72 -0.86 41.55
CA PHE A 339 -27.25 0.08 40.54
C PHE A 339 -26.67 -0.59 39.29
N ALA A 340 -26.90 -1.90 39.08
CA ALA A 340 -26.42 -2.62 37.90
C ALA A 340 -26.81 -1.97 36.55
N ALA A 341 -27.95 -1.27 36.49
CA ALA A 341 -28.39 -0.55 35.28
C ALA A 341 -27.62 0.75 34.99
N ASN A 342 -26.82 1.26 35.93
CA ASN A 342 -26.05 2.51 35.78
C ASN A 342 -24.67 2.30 35.13
N TYR A 343 -24.28 1.06 34.82
CA TYR A 343 -23.01 0.79 34.14
C TYR A 343 -23.05 -0.48 33.30
N GLY A 344 -22.02 -0.66 32.46
CA GLY A 344 -21.86 -1.86 31.63
C GLY A 344 -21.26 -1.56 30.26
N ASP A 345 -20.98 -2.61 29.49
CA ASP A 345 -20.73 -2.50 28.05
C ASP A 345 -22.08 -2.43 27.31
N VAL A 346 -22.21 -1.48 26.38
CA VAL A 346 -23.44 -1.30 25.60
C VAL A 346 -23.50 -2.34 24.48
N PRO A 347 -24.62 -3.07 24.30
CA PRO A 347 -24.78 -4.00 23.19
C PRO A 347 -24.61 -3.30 21.82
N VAL A 348 -24.06 -4.02 20.84
CA VAL A 348 -23.81 -3.46 19.50
C VAL A 348 -25.13 -3.04 18.84
N GLU A 349 -26.20 -3.79 19.11
CA GLU A 349 -27.55 -3.53 18.63
C GLU A 349 -28.06 -2.14 19.07
N ASP A 350 -27.65 -1.63 20.23
CA ASP A 350 -28.14 -0.34 20.75
C ASP A 350 -27.37 0.88 20.23
N VAL A 351 -26.25 0.65 19.53
CA VAL A 351 -25.52 1.69 18.78
C VAL A 351 -25.82 1.67 17.28
N GLN A 352 -26.63 0.72 16.78
CA GLN A 352 -27.05 0.61 15.37
C GLN A 352 -28.15 1.61 14.94
N SER A 353 -28.15 2.82 15.50
CA SER A 353 -29.06 3.93 15.11
C SER A 353 -30.57 3.61 15.14
N LYS A 354 -31.01 2.62 15.93
CA LYS A 354 -32.43 2.17 16.05
C LYS A 354 -33.44 3.30 16.29
N ALA A 355 -33.05 4.37 17.01
CA ALA A 355 -33.91 5.49 17.34
C ALA A 355 -33.12 6.80 17.55
N ILE A 356 -33.73 7.93 17.20
CA ILE A 356 -33.21 9.27 17.54
C ILE A 356 -33.51 9.52 19.02
N SER A 357 -32.52 9.27 19.89
CA SER A 357 -32.72 9.23 21.34
C SER A 357 -33.02 10.56 22.04
N GLY A 358 -32.99 11.69 21.33
CA GLY A 358 -33.27 13.04 21.88
C GLY A 358 -32.29 13.55 22.95
N ARG A 359 -31.26 12.78 23.33
CA ARG A 359 -30.34 13.12 24.43
C ARG A 359 -29.43 14.29 24.03
N SER A 360 -29.35 15.30 24.90
CA SER A 360 -28.42 16.42 24.75
C SER A 360 -27.00 16.01 25.14
N TRP A 361 -26.04 16.16 24.22
CA TRP A 361 -24.63 15.83 24.45
C TRP A 361 -23.81 17.10 24.70
N THR A 362 -23.07 17.12 25.81
CA THR A 362 -22.12 18.17 26.13
C THR A 362 -20.73 17.79 25.60
N LYS A 363 -19.99 18.76 25.01
CA LYS A 363 -18.58 18.53 24.65
C LYS A 363 -17.71 18.70 25.89
N VAL A 364 -16.64 17.91 26.00
CA VAL A 364 -15.66 18.08 27.10
C VAL A 364 -14.95 19.44 26.99
N GLY A 365 -14.81 19.98 25.78
CA GLY A 365 -14.27 21.32 25.55
C GLY A 365 -15.15 22.47 26.06
N ASP A 366 -16.44 22.22 26.30
CA ASP A 366 -17.46 23.21 26.66
C ASP A 366 -17.84 23.10 28.17
N LEU A 367 -16.90 22.63 29.01
CA LEU A 367 -17.06 22.44 30.46
C LEU A 367 -16.15 23.40 31.22
N ASP A 368 -16.76 24.45 31.77
CA ASP A 368 -16.13 25.50 32.58
C ASP A 368 -16.74 25.55 34.00
N GLU A 369 -16.28 26.51 34.81
CA GLU A 369 -16.82 26.76 36.16
C GLU A 369 -18.32 27.11 36.15
N GLY A 370 -18.81 27.76 35.09
CA GLY A 370 -20.21 28.09 34.89
C GLY A 370 -21.12 26.87 34.65
N ALA A 371 -20.55 25.73 34.29
CA ALA A 371 -21.27 24.46 34.21
C ALA A 371 -21.49 23.77 35.57
N ALA A 372 -20.91 24.26 36.68
CA ALA A 372 -21.02 23.64 37.99
C ALA A 372 -22.49 23.48 38.46
N GLY A 373 -22.80 22.33 39.07
CA GLY A 373 -24.16 21.93 39.47
C GLY A 373 -25.03 21.41 38.32
N ARG A 374 -24.62 21.58 37.04
CA ARG A 374 -25.38 21.07 35.88
C ARG A 374 -25.18 19.57 35.71
N ALA A 375 -26.27 18.84 35.50
CA ALA A 375 -26.24 17.47 35.00
C ALA A 375 -25.79 17.46 33.53
N VAL A 376 -24.78 16.67 33.20
CA VAL A 376 -24.17 16.59 31.86
C VAL A 376 -24.07 15.15 31.38
N LEU A 377 -24.20 15.00 30.06
CA LEU A 377 -23.97 13.77 29.32
C LEU A 377 -22.80 13.99 28.36
N VAL A 378 -21.71 13.24 28.54
CA VAL A 378 -20.48 13.38 27.75
C VAL A 378 -20.04 12.04 27.15
N ARG A 379 -19.31 12.08 26.03
CA ARG A 379 -18.69 10.91 25.40
C ARG A 379 -17.25 11.20 25.02
N GLY A 380 -16.33 10.30 25.38
CA GLY A 380 -14.90 10.46 25.11
C GLY A 380 -14.13 9.15 25.29
N ALA A 381 -12.82 9.20 25.11
CA ALA A 381 -11.90 8.10 25.40
C ALA A 381 -11.45 8.14 26.86
N ALA A 382 -11.48 7.00 27.56
CA ALA A 382 -10.90 6.85 28.89
C ALA A 382 -9.36 6.84 28.79
N GLN A 383 -8.73 8.01 28.84
CA GLN A 383 -7.28 8.18 28.63
C GLN A 383 -6.47 7.55 29.77
N ALA A 384 -6.86 7.86 31.02
CA ALA A 384 -6.21 7.36 32.22
C ALA A 384 -7.26 6.96 33.26
N ILE A 385 -6.98 5.90 34.01
CA ILE A 385 -7.90 5.32 35.00
C ILE A 385 -7.07 5.07 36.26
N ARG A 386 -7.46 5.70 37.38
CA ARG A 386 -6.76 5.62 38.66
C ARG A 386 -7.68 5.08 39.75
N PRO A 387 -7.60 3.79 40.11
CA PRO A 387 -8.24 3.29 41.33
C PRO A 387 -7.63 3.97 42.56
N VAL A 388 -8.48 4.31 43.54
CA VAL A 388 -8.06 4.88 44.84
C VAL A 388 -8.42 3.92 45.97
N SER A 389 -9.61 3.33 45.92
CA SER A 389 -10.05 2.27 46.83
C SER A 389 -11.17 1.44 46.18
N LYS A 390 -11.64 0.38 46.84
CA LYS A 390 -12.84 -0.37 46.41
C LYS A 390 -14.11 0.50 46.33
N LYS A 391 -14.11 1.69 46.92
CA LYS A 391 -15.21 2.66 46.91
C LYS A 391 -14.92 3.92 46.08
N MET A 392 -13.74 4.08 45.49
CA MET A 392 -13.40 5.31 44.76
C MET A 392 -12.41 5.09 43.62
N ALA A 393 -12.70 5.70 42.46
CA ALA A 393 -11.80 5.76 41.32
C ALA A 393 -11.93 7.09 40.56
N PHE A 394 -10.87 7.49 39.87
CA PHE A 394 -10.87 8.59 38.91
C PHE A 394 -10.70 8.05 37.49
N VAL A 395 -11.41 8.63 36.53
CA VAL A 395 -11.24 8.37 35.09
C VAL A 395 -11.04 9.71 34.38
N VAL A 396 -9.91 9.89 33.69
CA VAL A 396 -9.69 11.05 32.82
C VAL A 396 -10.34 10.78 31.47
N LEU A 397 -11.37 11.54 31.16
CA LEU A 397 -12.11 11.45 29.91
C LEU A 397 -11.59 12.48 28.91
N ARG A 398 -11.10 12.03 27.75
CA ARG A 398 -10.61 12.89 26.66
C ARG A 398 -11.60 12.96 25.50
N GLN A 399 -11.83 14.16 24.98
CA GLN A 399 -12.54 14.37 23.72
C GLN A 399 -11.74 15.37 22.87
N SER A 400 -11.18 14.90 21.76
CA SER A 400 -10.18 15.63 20.97
C SER A 400 -9.00 16.11 21.86
N MET A 401 -8.75 17.41 21.95
CA MET A 401 -7.69 18.05 22.75
C MET A 401 -8.05 18.26 24.23
N SER A 402 -9.34 18.23 24.58
CA SER A 402 -9.80 18.57 25.94
C SER A 402 -10.03 17.34 26.81
N THR A 403 -9.67 17.46 28.09
CA THR A 403 -9.77 16.41 29.11
C THR A 403 -10.48 16.92 30.37
N VAL A 404 -11.26 16.05 31.01
CA VAL A 404 -11.99 16.31 32.27
C VAL A 404 -11.82 15.13 33.22
N GLN A 405 -11.79 15.40 34.52
CA GLN A 405 -11.76 14.37 35.56
C GLN A 405 -13.18 13.88 35.84
N CYS A 406 -13.43 12.59 35.68
CA CYS A 406 -14.65 11.92 36.14
C CYS A 406 -14.35 11.22 37.47
N VAL A 407 -15.14 11.52 38.51
CA VAL A 407 -14.99 10.96 39.86
C VAL A 407 -16.09 9.93 40.10
N LEU A 408 -15.71 8.71 40.48
CA LEU A 408 -16.64 7.68 40.93
C LEU A 408 -16.45 7.49 42.43
N VAL A 409 -17.50 7.73 43.22
CA VAL A 409 -17.54 7.44 44.66
C VAL A 409 -18.74 6.55 44.94
N ALA A 410 -18.52 5.37 45.52
CA ALA A 410 -19.59 4.43 45.85
C ALA A 410 -20.46 4.97 47.00
N SER A 411 -21.65 5.47 46.66
CA SER A 411 -22.69 5.94 47.57
C SER A 411 -24.08 5.64 46.98
N ALA A 412 -25.03 5.31 47.86
CA ALA A 412 -26.42 5.11 47.48
C ALA A 412 -27.05 6.41 46.92
N ASP A 413 -26.73 7.56 47.51
CA ASP A 413 -27.26 8.87 47.10
C ASP A 413 -26.80 9.28 45.68
N ALA A 414 -25.63 8.78 45.26
CA ALA A 414 -25.07 9.03 43.93
C ALA A 414 -25.53 8.00 42.87
N GLY A 415 -26.17 6.90 43.30
CA GLY A 415 -26.51 5.77 42.43
C GLY A 415 -25.30 4.93 42.00
N VAL A 416 -24.22 4.90 42.79
CA VAL A 416 -22.94 4.26 42.44
C VAL A 416 -22.59 3.15 43.42
N SER A 417 -22.44 1.92 42.92
CA SER A 417 -22.03 0.76 43.70
C SER A 417 -20.51 0.54 43.71
N THR A 418 -20.02 -0.37 44.56
CA THR A 418 -18.61 -0.81 44.49
C THR A 418 -18.31 -1.66 43.25
N GLN A 419 -19.33 -2.28 42.69
CA GLN A 419 -19.30 -3.09 41.48
C GLN A 419 -19.18 -2.18 40.24
N MET A 420 -19.84 -1.03 40.24
CA MET A 420 -19.68 0.05 39.27
C MET A 420 -18.27 0.66 39.30
N VAL A 421 -17.73 0.94 40.50
CA VAL A 421 -16.32 1.39 40.65
C VAL A 421 -15.37 0.31 40.10
N LYS A 422 -15.58 -0.96 40.45
CA LYS A 422 -14.81 -2.10 39.93
C LYS A 422 -14.86 -2.18 38.40
N PHE A 423 -16.05 -2.03 37.80
CA PHE A 423 -16.24 -1.98 36.34
C PHE A 423 -15.43 -0.85 35.70
N ALA A 424 -15.55 0.38 36.22
CA ALA A 424 -14.80 1.52 35.70
C ALA A 424 -13.28 1.34 35.81
N THR A 425 -12.78 0.72 36.90
CA THR A 425 -11.36 0.38 37.05
C THR A 425 -10.89 -0.79 36.17
N ALA A 426 -11.83 -1.55 35.58
CA ALA A 426 -11.58 -2.65 34.66
C ALA A 426 -11.80 -2.26 33.18
N LEU A 427 -11.96 -0.96 32.89
CA LEU A 427 -11.88 -0.43 31.53
C LEU A 427 -10.41 -0.40 31.08
N SER A 428 -10.18 -0.66 29.79
CA SER A 428 -8.88 -0.47 29.13
C SER A 428 -8.70 0.99 28.72
N LYS A 429 -7.47 1.50 28.76
CA LYS A 429 -7.12 2.83 28.22
C LYS A 429 -7.61 2.96 26.77
N GLU A 430 -8.02 4.17 26.39
CA GLU A 430 -8.59 4.51 25.08
C GLU A 430 -9.95 3.86 24.72
N SER A 431 -10.60 3.15 25.66
CA SER A 431 -12.00 2.73 25.50
C SER A 431 -12.92 3.95 25.36
N ILE A 432 -13.85 3.92 24.42
CA ILE A 432 -14.85 4.97 24.25
C ILE A 432 -15.96 4.76 25.27
N VAL A 433 -16.16 5.72 26.16
CA VAL A 433 -17.17 5.68 27.20
C VAL A 433 -18.12 6.88 27.14
N HIS A 434 -19.33 6.63 27.63
CA HIS A 434 -20.41 7.57 27.89
C HIS A 434 -20.48 7.77 29.40
N VAL A 435 -20.52 9.02 29.87
CA VAL A 435 -20.68 9.36 31.28
C VAL A 435 -21.89 10.27 31.44
N GLU A 436 -22.79 9.92 32.35
CA GLU A 436 -23.82 10.81 32.90
C GLU A 436 -23.41 11.17 34.34
N GLY A 437 -23.48 12.45 34.69
CA GLY A 437 -23.06 12.92 36.01
C GLY A 437 -23.31 14.42 36.21
N VAL A 438 -22.93 14.94 37.37
CA VAL A 438 -23.07 16.36 37.73
C VAL A 438 -21.71 17.02 37.80
N VAL A 439 -21.55 18.19 37.17
CA VAL A 439 -20.30 18.96 37.22
C VAL A 439 -20.12 19.59 38.61
N SER A 440 -18.90 19.55 39.13
CA SER A 440 -18.52 20.18 40.41
C SER A 440 -17.14 20.83 40.31
N LEU A 441 -16.90 21.84 41.16
CA LEU A 441 -15.60 22.46 41.32
C LEU A 441 -14.69 21.58 42.21
N PRO A 442 -13.46 21.27 41.79
CA PRO A 442 -12.49 20.53 42.59
C PRO A 442 -11.97 21.41 43.75
N LYS A 443 -11.50 20.77 44.84
CA LYS A 443 -10.96 21.50 46.00
C LYS A 443 -9.57 22.10 45.76
N GLU A 444 -8.84 21.57 44.79
CA GLU A 444 -7.52 22.00 44.36
C GLU A 444 -7.46 22.01 42.83
N PRO A 445 -6.71 22.91 42.17
CA PRO A 445 -6.58 22.95 40.72
C PRO A 445 -6.08 21.62 40.12
N LEU A 446 -6.72 21.17 39.04
CA LEU A 446 -6.46 19.89 38.39
C LEU A 446 -5.25 20.01 37.45
N LYS A 447 -4.14 19.37 37.83
CA LYS A 447 -2.88 19.38 37.07
C LYS A 447 -2.85 18.46 35.85
N ALA A 448 -3.79 17.51 35.77
CA ALA A 448 -3.79 16.44 34.76
C ALA A 448 -4.89 16.57 33.70
N THR A 449 -5.70 17.63 33.75
CA THR A 449 -6.84 17.85 32.84
C THR A 449 -6.86 19.27 32.32
N THR A 450 -7.31 19.47 31.07
CA THR A 450 -7.43 20.83 30.50
C THR A 450 -8.52 21.62 31.21
N GLN A 451 -9.62 20.95 31.58
CA GLN A 451 -10.70 21.59 32.33
C GLN A 451 -10.41 21.54 33.82
N GLN A 452 -10.71 22.65 34.50
CA GLN A 452 -10.58 22.84 35.95
C GLN A 452 -11.87 22.50 36.71
N VAL A 453 -12.71 21.66 36.12
CA VAL A 453 -13.92 21.09 36.74
C VAL A 453 -13.87 19.57 36.69
N GLU A 454 -14.64 18.92 37.56
CA GLU A 454 -14.77 17.47 37.58
C GLU A 454 -16.25 17.03 37.50
N ILE A 455 -16.50 15.84 36.97
CA ILE A 455 -17.84 15.25 36.85
C ILE A 455 -18.01 14.18 37.93
N GLN A 456 -18.92 14.41 38.87
CA GLN A 456 -19.38 13.37 39.79
C GLN A 456 -20.25 12.40 39.00
N VAL A 457 -19.74 11.19 38.77
CA VAL A 457 -20.36 10.19 37.89
C VAL A 457 -21.58 9.57 38.56
N MET A 458 -22.70 9.54 37.84
CA MET A 458 -23.90 8.80 38.21
C MET A 458 -24.08 7.54 37.36
N LYS A 459 -23.66 7.56 36.07
CA LYS A 459 -23.66 6.39 35.17
C LYS A 459 -22.42 6.38 34.26
N ILE A 460 -21.89 5.19 33.96
CA ILE A 460 -20.76 5.00 33.05
C ILE A 460 -20.94 3.78 32.14
N TYR A 461 -21.07 4.02 30.84
CA TYR A 461 -21.29 2.97 29.86
C TYR A 461 -20.13 2.89 28.86
N CYS A 462 -19.62 1.68 28.63
CA CYS A 462 -18.59 1.42 27.63
C CYS A 462 -19.24 1.22 26.26
N ILE A 463 -18.96 2.14 25.32
CA ILE A 463 -19.52 2.15 23.97
C ILE A 463 -18.65 1.33 23.01
N ASN A 464 -17.33 1.34 23.22
CA ASN A 464 -16.38 0.53 22.49
C ASN A 464 -15.15 0.28 23.37
N ARG A 465 -14.94 -0.97 23.77
CA ARG A 465 -13.85 -1.39 24.66
C ARG A 465 -12.55 -1.58 23.86
N ALA A 466 -11.53 -0.80 24.20
CA ALA A 466 -10.23 -0.89 23.52
C ALA A 466 -9.47 -2.17 23.91
N THR A 467 -8.54 -2.61 23.06
CA THR A 467 -7.59 -3.68 23.40
C THR A 467 -6.77 -3.28 24.63
N PRO A 468 -6.63 -4.12 25.68
CA PRO A 468 -5.90 -3.76 26.90
C PRO A 468 -4.42 -3.40 26.67
N THR A 469 -3.80 -4.00 25.67
CA THR A 469 -2.43 -3.70 25.22
C THR A 469 -2.47 -2.80 23.99
N LEU A 470 -2.21 -1.50 24.18
CA LEU A 470 -2.03 -0.55 23.07
C LEU A 470 -0.59 -0.64 22.52
N PRO A 471 -0.37 -0.55 21.19
CA PRO A 471 0.97 -0.61 20.60
C PRO A 471 1.82 0.64 20.86
N ILE A 472 1.16 1.79 21.10
CA ILE A 472 1.76 3.00 21.66
C ILE A 472 0.82 3.55 22.75
N ASN A 473 1.39 4.06 23.84
CA ASN A 473 0.65 4.77 24.88
C ASN A 473 0.65 6.28 24.55
N LEU A 474 -0.51 6.94 24.68
CA LEU A 474 -0.66 8.35 24.30
C LEU A 474 0.23 9.27 25.15
N GLU A 475 0.44 8.94 26.43
CA GLU A 475 1.30 9.72 27.33
C GLU A 475 2.75 9.72 26.83
N ASP A 476 3.29 8.54 26.47
CA ASP A 476 4.67 8.40 25.99
C ASP A 476 4.90 9.05 24.61
N ALA A 477 3.84 9.17 23.80
CA ALA A 477 3.85 9.85 22.50
C ALA A 477 3.55 11.38 22.58
N ALA A 478 3.08 11.87 23.73
CA ALA A 478 2.70 13.28 23.94
C ALA A 478 3.74 14.09 24.72
N ARG A 479 4.79 13.47 25.29
CA ARG A 479 5.87 14.18 25.99
C ARG A 479 6.67 15.09 25.07
N SER A 480 7.13 16.19 25.65
CA SER A 480 8.11 17.12 25.11
C SER A 480 9.55 16.64 25.31
N GLU A 481 10.49 17.16 24.51
CA GLU A 481 11.94 16.95 24.73
C GLU A 481 12.38 17.44 26.12
N ALA A 482 11.85 18.58 26.56
CA ALA A 482 12.12 19.16 27.88
C ALA A 482 11.62 18.32 29.07
N GLU A 483 10.69 17.38 28.87
CA GLU A 483 10.34 16.37 29.88
C GLU A 483 11.33 15.21 29.92
N PHE A 484 11.86 14.78 28.76
CA PHE A 484 12.93 13.78 28.70
C PHE A 484 14.22 14.30 29.36
N GLU A 485 14.60 15.55 29.08
CA GLU A 485 15.76 16.21 29.70
C GLU A 485 15.63 16.28 31.24
N LYS A 486 14.45 16.69 31.75
CA LYS A 486 14.19 16.76 33.20
C LYS A 486 14.21 15.39 33.86
N ALA A 487 13.67 14.37 33.19
CA ALA A 487 13.69 13.01 33.69
C ALA A 487 15.12 12.44 33.73
N GLU A 488 15.93 12.66 32.68
CA GLU A 488 17.33 12.26 32.65
C GLU A 488 18.16 12.97 33.75
N GLN A 489 17.92 14.28 33.98
CA GLN A 489 18.50 15.02 35.11
C GLN A 489 18.07 14.48 36.49
N ALA A 490 16.87 13.92 36.59
CA ALA A 490 16.38 13.24 37.80
C ALA A 490 16.82 11.77 37.93
N GLY A 491 17.48 11.21 36.91
CA GLY A 491 17.83 9.78 36.84
C GLY A 491 16.67 8.85 36.45
N GLU A 492 15.53 9.39 36.02
CA GLU A 492 14.35 8.65 35.59
C GLU A 492 14.39 8.32 34.08
N LYS A 493 14.30 7.03 33.73
CA LYS A 493 14.28 6.59 32.33
C LYS A 493 12.86 6.50 31.77
N LEU A 494 12.39 7.58 31.13
CA LEU A 494 11.12 7.60 30.41
C LEU A 494 11.20 6.88 29.05
N VAL A 495 10.06 6.36 28.59
CA VAL A 495 9.92 5.75 27.26
C VAL A 495 9.72 6.84 26.20
N ARG A 496 10.53 6.80 25.14
CA ARG A 496 10.41 7.67 23.96
C ARG A 496 9.88 6.85 22.78
N VAL A 497 8.85 7.34 22.09
CA VAL A 497 8.26 6.68 20.92
C VAL A 497 8.85 7.26 19.64
N GLY A 498 9.61 6.44 18.90
CA GLY A 498 10.23 6.85 17.62
C GLY A 498 9.21 7.18 16.53
N GLN A 499 9.60 8.07 15.59
CA GLN A 499 8.71 8.61 14.57
C GLN A 499 8.08 7.51 13.69
N ASP A 500 8.86 6.53 13.24
CA ASP A 500 8.36 5.42 12.42
C ASP A 500 7.27 4.61 13.15
N THR A 501 7.43 4.37 14.45
CA THR A 501 6.42 3.72 15.28
C THR A 501 5.15 4.56 15.41
N ARG A 502 5.29 5.89 15.50
CA ARG A 502 4.14 6.83 15.53
C ARG A 502 3.41 6.88 14.19
N LEU A 503 4.11 6.72 13.07
CA LEU A 503 3.54 6.63 11.73
C LEU A 503 2.87 5.26 11.48
N ASN A 504 3.51 4.15 11.88
CA ASN A 504 2.92 2.80 11.81
C ASN A 504 1.62 2.69 12.62
N TYR A 505 1.50 3.45 13.72
CA TYR A 505 0.29 3.51 14.56
C TYR A 505 -0.40 4.89 14.51
N ARG A 506 -0.41 5.54 13.34
CA ARG A 506 -0.90 6.92 13.16
C ARG A 506 -2.34 7.15 13.66
N ALA A 507 -3.23 6.16 13.58
CA ALA A 507 -4.59 6.24 14.11
C ALA A 507 -4.70 6.37 15.65
N ILE A 508 -3.60 6.10 16.37
CA ILE A 508 -3.45 6.35 17.81
C ILE A 508 -2.65 7.63 18.05
N ASP A 509 -1.57 7.86 17.29
CA ASP A 509 -0.74 9.07 17.42
C ASP A 509 -1.53 10.36 17.09
N LEU A 510 -2.43 10.33 16.11
CA LEU A 510 -3.37 11.42 15.79
C LEU A 510 -4.29 11.81 16.96
N ARG A 511 -4.33 11.03 18.05
CA ARG A 511 -5.13 11.31 19.25
C ARG A 511 -4.40 12.17 20.28
N THR A 512 -3.08 12.40 20.14
CA THR A 512 -2.35 13.31 21.03
C THR A 512 -2.83 14.76 20.83
N PRO A 513 -2.81 15.61 21.88
CA PRO A 513 -3.28 16.99 21.78
C PRO A 513 -2.54 17.80 20.69
N SER A 514 -1.23 17.61 20.58
CA SER A 514 -0.36 18.30 19.63
C SER A 514 -0.70 17.94 18.18
N ASN A 515 -0.91 16.65 17.87
CA ASN A 515 -1.36 16.25 16.54
C ASN A 515 -2.76 16.81 16.24
N GLN A 516 -3.69 16.72 17.19
CA GLN A 516 -5.02 17.32 17.05
C GLN A 516 -4.96 18.83 16.76
N ALA A 517 -3.99 19.54 17.34
CA ALA A 517 -3.75 20.96 17.08
C ALA A 517 -3.10 21.21 15.70
N VAL A 518 -2.06 20.47 15.32
CA VAL A 518 -1.36 20.62 14.02
C VAL A 518 -2.34 20.49 12.85
N PHE A 519 -3.19 19.47 12.83
CA PHE A 519 -4.17 19.30 11.74
C PHE A 519 -5.28 20.37 11.74
N ARG A 520 -5.56 21.01 12.88
CA ARG A 520 -6.45 22.19 12.93
C ARG A 520 -5.77 23.42 12.35
N ILE A 521 -4.51 23.68 12.71
CA ILE A 521 -3.69 24.76 12.11
C ILE A 521 -3.59 24.57 10.59
N GLN A 522 -3.29 23.35 10.11
CA GLN A 522 -3.23 23.05 8.67
C GLN A 522 -4.55 23.39 7.96
N CYS A 523 -5.69 22.94 8.51
CA CYS A 523 -7.01 23.26 7.96
C CYS A 523 -7.29 24.78 7.98
N GLN A 524 -6.87 25.50 9.02
CA GLN A 524 -7.01 26.97 9.09
C GLN A 524 -6.12 27.70 8.08
N VAL A 525 -4.92 27.20 7.78
CA VAL A 525 -4.06 27.71 6.70
C VAL A 525 -4.76 27.55 5.34
N GLU A 526 -5.24 26.34 5.01
CA GLU A 526 -5.94 26.15 3.72
C GLU A 526 -7.22 26.99 3.61
N ASN A 527 -8.00 27.08 4.69
CA ASN A 527 -9.23 27.87 4.71
C ASN A 527 -8.93 29.35 4.50
N LYS A 528 -7.88 29.89 5.16
CA LYS A 528 -7.52 31.30 5.02
C LYS A 528 -6.85 31.62 3.68
N PHE A 529 -6.13 30.66 3.09
CA PHE A 529 -5.65 30.73 1.71
C PHE A 529 -6.82 30.87 0.72
N ARG A 530 -7.82 29.97 0.81
CA ARG A 530 -9.03 30.02 -0.03
C ARG A 530 -9.81 31.32 0.19
N GLU A 531 -10.07 31.70 1.45
CA GLU A 531 -10.79 32.93 1.82
C GLU A 531 -10.11 34.19 1.24
N TYR A 532 -8.78 34.30 1.39
CA TYR A 532 -8.04 35.45 0.90
C TYR A 532 -8.08 35.55 -0.63
N LEU A 533 -7.82 34.47 -1.36
CA LEU A 533 -7.82 34.50 -2.83
C LEU A 533 -9.22 34.70 -3.41
N LEU A 534 -10.27 34.13 -2.79
CA LEU A 534 -11.67 34.45 -3.13
C LEU A 534 -12.01 35.94 -2.89
N SER A 535 -11.43 36.58 -1.87
CA SER A 535 -11.55 38.03 -1.64
C SER A 535 -10.74 38.91 -2.62
N LYS A 536 -10.04 38.28 -3.56
CA LYS A 536 -9.27 38.90 -4.65
C LYS A 536 -9.74 38.43 -6.04
N ASP A 537 -10.99 37.95 -6.11
CA ASP A 537 -11.67 37.50 -7.33
C ASP A 537 -10.96 36.33 -8.07
N PHE A 538 -10.18 35.50 -7.35
CA PHE A 538 -9.62 34.27 -7.91
C PHE A 538 -10.66 33.15 -7.98
N VAL A 539 -10.65 32.40 -9.09
CA VAL A 539 -11.49 31.21 -9.28
C VAL A 539 -10.76 29.96 -8.79
N GLY A 540 -11.42 29.17 -7.93
CA GLY A 540 -10.91 27.85 -7.53
C GLY A 540 -11.08 26.83 -8.66
N ILE A 541 -9.99 26.21 -9.10
CA ILE A 541 -9.95 25.20 -10.17
C ILE A 541 -9.48 23.83 -9.64
N HIS A 542 -9.82 22.77 -10.38
CA HIS A 542 -9.43 21.39 -10.08
C HIS A 542 -8.84 20.73 -11.32
N ASN A 543 -7.55 20.41 -11.28
CA ASN A 543 -6.78 19.98 -12.44
C ASN A 543 -6.51 18.46 -12.42
N PRO A 544 -6.48 17.78 -13.58
CA PRO A 544 -6.24 16.35 -13.62
C PRO A 544 -4.82 16.02 -13.14
N LYS A 545 -4.73 15.11 -12.17
CA LYS A 545 -3.44 14.66 -11.59
C LYS A 545 -2.83 13.46 -12.33
N LEU A 546 -3.57 12.87 -13.26
CA LEU A 546 -3.12 11.85 -14.20
C LEU A 546 -2.86 12.51 -15.56
N ILE A 547 -1.63 12.37 -16.06
CA ILE A 547 -1.15 13.03 -17.29
C ILE A 547 -0.43 12.03 -18.20
N ALA A 548 -0.44 12.27 -19.52
CA ALA A 548 0.08 11.32 -20.52
C ALA A 548 1.62 11.25 -20.60
N GLY A 549 2.32 12.24 -20.05
CA GLY A 549 3.78 12.35 -20.02
C GLY A 549 4.21 13.36 -18.95
N SER A 550 5.51 13.66 -18.84
CA SER A 550 6.01 14.61 -17.83
C SER A 550 5.46 16.03 -18.07
N SER A 551 5.00 16.69 -17.00
CA SER A 551 4.57 18.09 -17.03
C SER A 551 5.74 19.07 -17.00
N GLU A 552 6.83 18.68 -16.33
CA GLU A 552 8.07 19.46 -16.21
C GLU A 552 9.22 18.68 -16.88
N GLY A 553 10.13 19.38 -17.56
CA GLY A 553 11.26 18.76 -18.26
C GLY A 553 12.36 18.30 -17.29
N GLY A 554 12.83 17.06 -17.43
CA GLY A 554 13.99 16.53 -16.68
C GLY A 554 13.73 16.06 -15.24
N ALA A 555 12.62 16.46 -14.61
CA ALA A 555 12.26 16.04 -13.26
C ALA A 555 11.67 14.60 -13.23
N ALA A 556 11.85 13.89 -12.11
CA ALA A 556 11.37 12.52 -11.95
C ALA A 556 9.84 12.44 -11.74
N VAL A 557 9.17 11.56 -12.48
CA VAL A 557 7.71 11.31 -12.41
C VAL A 557 7.39 9.92 -11.88
N PHE A 558 6.32 9.81 -11.08
CA PHE A 558 5.69 8.51 -10.80
C PHE A 558 4.92 8.04 -12.04
N LYS A 559 5.32 6.90 -12.61
CA LYS A 559 4.67 6.27 -13.76
C LYS A 559 3.67 5.21 -13.31
N LEU A 560 2.57 5.08 -14.02
CA LEU A 560 1.55 4.05 -13.83
C LEU A 560 0.98 3.58 -15.17
N LEU A 561 0.30 2.43 -15.17
CA LEU A 561 -0.41 1.91 -16.35
C LEU A 561 -1.90 2.23 -16.24
N TYR A 562 -2.41 3.10 -17.10
CA TYR A 562 -3.80 3.52 -17.16
C TYR A 562 -4.49 2.85 -18.36
N ASN A 563 -5.34 1.85 -18.11
CA ASN A 563 -6.05 1.08 -19.15
C ASN A 563 -5.15 0.51 -20.27
N GLY A 564 -3.94 0.06 -19.91
CA GLY A 564 -2.95 -0.46 -20.85
C GLY A 564 -2.15 0.61 -21.61
N GLN A 565 -2.30 1.90 -21.27
CA GLN A 565 -1.48 3.01 -21.77
C GLN A 565 -0.60 3.57 -20.64
N PRO A 566 0.61 4.08 -20.93
CA PRO A 566 1.42 4.76 -19.93
C PRO A 566 0.76 6.07 -19.49
N ALA A 567 0.81 6.34 -18.19
CA ALA A 567 0.45 7.62 -17.59
C ALA A 567 1.44 7.99 -16.47
N CYS A 568 1.46 9.25 -16.08
CA CYS A 568 2.26 9.79 -14.99
C CYS A 568 1.38 10.55 -13.99
N LEU A 569 1.84 10.69 -12.75
CA LEU A 569 1.31 11.66 -11.81
C LEU A 569 1.93 13.05 -12.06
N ALA A 570 1.11 14.10 -11.94
CA ALA A 570 1.54 15.48 -12.17
C ALA A 570 2.46 16.01 -11.05
N GLN A 571 3.61 16.58 -11.43
CA GLN A 571 4.63 17.10 -10.50
C GLN A 571 4.25 18.43 -9.84
N SER A 572 3.35 19.15 -10.49
CA SER A 572 2.70 20.39 -10.05
C SER A 572 1.44 20.59 -10.91
N PRO A 573 0.55 21.53 -10.58
CA PRO A 573 -0.51 21.96 -11.49
C PRO A 573 -0.06 23.04 -12.49
N GLN A 574 1.24 23.37 -12.59
CA GLN A 574 1.75 24.57 -13.29
C GLN A 574 1.21 24.72 -14.72
N LEU A 575 1.30 23.67 -15.53
CA LEU A 575 0.80 23.68 -16.90
C LEU A 575 -0.71 23.96 -16.97
N TYR A 576 -1.50 23.37 -16.06
CA TYR A 576 -2.96 23.52 -16.07
C TYR A 576 -3.44 24.87 -15.55
N LYS A 577 -2.81 25.44 -14.51
CA LYS A 577 -3.14 26.80 -14.07
C LYS A 577 -2.79 27.84 -15.13
N GLN A 578 -1.67 27.67 -15.86
CA GLN A 578 -1.35 28.49 -17.02
C GLN A 578 -2.32 28.31 -18.19
N MET A 579 -2.72 27.07 -18.51
CA MET A 579 -3.77 26.82 -19.50
C MET A 579 -5.12 27.45 -19.12
N ALA A 580 -5.44 27.59 -17.83
CA ALA A 580 -6.63 28.29 -17.37
C ALA A 580 -6.53 29.81 -17.59
N ILE A 581 -5.38 30.44 -17.29
CA ILE A 581 -5.13 31.86 -17.63
C ILE A 581 -5.29 32.07 -19.14
N CYS A 582 -4.62 31.26 -19.97
CA CYS A 582 -4.74 31.31 -21.43
C CYS A 582 -6.17 30.97 -21.95
N GLY A 583 -7.00 30.35 -21.11
CA GLY A 583 -8.42 30.08 -21.37
C GLY A 583 -9.36 31.23 -21.01
N GLY A 584 -8.84 32.36 -20.49
CA GLY A 584 -9.62 33.54 -20.11
C GLY A 584 -10.06 33.60 -18.65
N PHE A 585 -9.50 32.76 -17.76
CA PHE A 585 -9.64 32.97 -16.32
C PHE A 585 -8.56 33.93 -15.82
N GLU A 586 -8.87 35.20 -15.56
CA GLU A 586 -7.86 36.20 -15.17
C GLU A 586 -7.03 35.83 -13.92
N ARG A 587 -7.63 35.04 -13.01
CA ARG A 587 -7.09 34.71 -11.68
C ARG A 587 -7.56 33.31 -11.27
N VAL A 588 -6.64 32.39 -10.96
CA VAL A 588 -6.98 31.01 -10.54
C VAL A 588 -6.17 30.52 -9.35
N PHE A 589 -6.77 29.65 -8.53
CA PHE A 589 -6.06 28.90 -7.49
C PHE A 589 -6.47 27.42 -7.48
N GLU A 590 -5.58 26.55 -7.01
CA GLU A 590 -5.89 25.16 -6.71
C GLU A 590 -5.36 24.78 -5.32
N VAL A 591 -6.09 23.91 -4.63
CA VAL A 591 -5.58 23.18 -3.47
C VAL A 591 -5.79 21.69 -3.75
N GLY A 592 -4.70 20.93 -3.81
CA GLY A 592 -4.75 19.51 -4.19
C GLY A 592 -3.39 18.81 -4.10
N PRO A 593 -3.33 17.50 -4.39
CA PRO A 593 -2.10 16.73 -4.24
C PRO A 593 -1.08 17.06 -5.34
N VAL A 594 0.19 16.97 -4.95
CA VAL A 594 1.40 17.28 -5.73
C VAL A 594 2.42 16.17 -5.50
N PHE A 595 3.08 15.69 -6.56
CA PHE A 595 3.85 14.44 -6.54
C PHE A 595 5.30 14.61 -7.02
N ARG A 596 6.29 14.53 -6.13
CA ARG A 596 7.72 14.58 -6.49
C ARG A 596 8.31 13.16 -6.40
N ALA A 597 8.76 12.58 -7.51
CA ALA A 597 9.34 11.23 -7.54
C ALA A 597 10.88 11.21 -7.40
N GLU A 598 11.45 12.30 -6.90
CA GLU A 598 12.87 12.39 -6.55
C GLU A 598 13.14 11.54 -5.30
N ASN A 599 14.24 10.79 -5.29
CA ASN A 599 14.60 9.91 -4.18
C ASN A 599 15.24 10.69 -3.01
N SER A 600 14.48 11.63 -2.44
CA SER A 600 14.93 12.62 -1.46
C SER A 600 14.35 12.31 -0.07
N ASN A 601 14.89 11.30 0.61
CA ASN A 601 14.48 10.95 1.97
C ASN A 601 15.11 11.91 2.99
N THR A 602 14.46 13.04 3.26
CA THR A 602 14.91 14.06 4.23
C THR A 602 13.77 14.46 5.17
N HIS A 603 14.10 15.15 6.27
CA HIS A 603 13.11 15.69 7.20
C HIS A 603 12.24 16.84 6.63
N ARG A 604 12.42 17.23 5.36
CA ARG A 604 11.69 18.32 4.69
C ARG A 604 10.93 17.89 3.43
N HIS A 605 11.22 16.71 2.88
CA HIS A 605 10.71 16.30 1.57
C HIS A 605 9.77 15.10 1.69
N LEU A 606 8.68 15.14 0.92
CA LEU A 606 7.68 14.07 0.82
C LEU A 606 7.38 13.80 -0.65
N CYS A 607 7.20 12.53 -1.00
CA CYS A 607 6.86 12.12 -2.37
C CYS A 607 5.45 12.59 -2.80
N GLU A 608 4.55 12.77 -1.83
CA GLU A 608 3.20 13.31 -2.00
C GLU A 608 2.94 14.35 -0.90
N PHE A 609 2.43 15.52 -1.29
CA PHE A 609 2.01 16.58 -0.38
C PHE A 609 0.85 17.40 -0.98
N VAL A 610 0.25 18.29 -0.20
CA VAL A 610 -0.80 19.20 -0.67
C VAL A 610 -0.17 20.52 -1.12
N GLY A 611 -0.35 20.86 -2.39
CA GLY A 611 0.01 22.17 -2.95
C GLY A 611 -1.06 23.22 -2.66
N LEU A 612 -0.61 24.47 -2.51
CA LEU A 612 -1.42 25.67 -2.40
C LEU A 612 -1.02 26.60 -3.55
N ASP A 613 -1.59 26.36 -4.72
CA ASP A 613 -1.15 26.94 -5.98
C ASP A 613 -2.04 28.12 -6.39
N ALA A 614 -1.42 29.16 -6.96
CA ALA A 614 -2.12 30.26 -7.61
C ALA A 614 -1.41 30.65 -8.93
N GLU A 615 -2.17 31.23 -9.86
CA GLU A 615 -1.69 31.91 -11.07
C GLU A 615 -2.63 33.10 -11.35
N MET A 616 -2.14 34.18 -11.95
CA MET A 616 -2.97 35.33 -12.35
C MET A 616 -2.34 36.07 -13.53
N GLU A 617 -3.16 36.76 -14.31
CA GLU A 617 -2.69 37.79 -15.23
C GLU A 617 -1.98 38.92 -14.47
N ILE A 618 -0.86 39.38 -15.03
CA ILE A 618 -0.19 40.64 -14.68
C ILE A 618 -0.52 41.69 -15.75
N LYS A 619 -0.56 42.97 -15.38
CA LYS A 619 -0.86 44.06 -16.32
C LYS A 619 0.38 44.88 -16.68
N GLU A 620 1.31 45.07 -15.75
CA GLU A 620 2.56 45.82 -15.94
C GLU A 620 3.79 45.10 -15.36
N HIS A 621 3.70 44.44 -14.20
CA HIS A 621 4.88 43.87 -13.53
C HIS A 621 4.55 42.67 -12.62
N TYR A 622 5.44 41.68 -12.57
CA TYR A 622 5.26 40.48 -11.73
C TYR A 622 5.16 40.76 -10.22
N PHE A 623 5.56 41.95 -9.77
CA PHE A 623 5.34 42.39 -8.39
C PHE A 623 3.84 42.49 -8.02
N GLU A 624 2.92 42.61 -8.98
CA GLU A 624 1.48 42.46 -8.75
C GLU A 624 1.16 41.11 -8.08
N VAL A 625 1.84 40.04 -8.50
CA VAL A 625 1.71 38.70 -7.90
C VAL A 625 2.40 38.66 -6.53
N CYS A 626 3.57 39.27 -6.39
CA CYS A 626 4.28 39.35 -5.11
C CYS A 626 3.49 40.10 -4.03
N ASP A 627 2.70 41.11 -4.39
CA ASP A 627 1.86 41.88 -3.46
C ASP A 627 0.59 41.10 -3.04
N ILE A 628 0.04 40.26 -3.93
CA ILE A 628 -0.97 39.25 -3.56
C ILE A 628 -0.38 38.22 -2.58
N ILE A 629 0.86 37.75 -2.81
CA ILE A 629 1.54 36.78 -1.95
C ILE A 629 1.88 37.38 -0.56
N ASP A 630 2.36 38.63 -0.51
CA ASP A 630 2.61 39.38 0.74
C ASP A 630 1.34 39.45 1.59
N GLY A 631 0.25 39.99 1.02
CA GLY A 631 -1.03 40.10 1.71
C GLY A 631 -1.65 38.75 2.09
N LEU A 632 -1.42 37.69 1.30
CA LEU A 632 -1.85 36.32 1.59
C LEU A 632 -1.17 35.77 2.85
N PHE A 633 0.16 35.84 2.92
CA PHE A 633 0.90 35.33 4.09
C PHE A 633 0.61 36.15 5.35
N VAL A 634 0.60 37.48 5.26
CA VAL A 634 0.24 38.37 6.38
C VAL A 634 -1.19 38.07 6.88
N SER A 635 -2.14 37.83 5.97
CA SER A 635 -3.52 37.43 6.30
C SER A 635 -3.59 36.08 7.03
N ILE A 636 -2.84 35.08 6.57
CA ILE A 636 -2.76 33.75 7.20
C ILE A 636 -2.13 33.85 8.60
N PHE A 637 -0.95 34.47 8.73
CA PHE A 637 -0.25 34.55 10.01
C PHE A 637 -1.06 35.33 11.06
N LYS A 638 -1.67 36.46 10.66
CA LYS A 638 -2.54 37.26 11.54
C LYS A 638 -3.72 36.43 12.05
N HIS A 639 -4.41 35.70 11.17
CA HIS A 639 -5.52 34.82 11.52
C HIS A 639 -5.13 33.69 12.47
N LEU A 640 -3.98 33.04 12.26
CA LEU A 640 -3.48 32.00 13.18
C LEU A 640 -3.18 32.57 14.57
N THR A 641 -2.49 33.71 14.65
CA THR A 641 -2.15 34.36 15.92
C THR A 641 -3.38 34.89 16.67
N THR A 642 -4.42 35.36 15.97
CA THR A 642 -5.65 35.84 16.63
C THR A 642 -6.61 34.72 17.02
N ASN A 643 -6.83 33.74 16.13
CA ASN A 643 -7.95 32.80 16.24
C ASN A 643 -7.55 31.39 16.71
N CYS A 644 -6.28 30.98 16.59
CA CYS A 644 -5.83 29.60 16.82
C CYS A 644 -4.91 29.45 18.04
N LYS A 645 -5.03 30.35 19.02
CA LYS A 645 -4.14 30.42 20.19
C LYS A 645 -4.09 29.10 20.98
N LYS A 646 -5.25 28.48 21.24
CA LYS A 646 -5.35 27.21 21.97
C LYS A 646 -4.58 26.09 21.26
N GLU A 647 -4.68 26.02 19.94
CA GLU A 647 -3.93 25.08 19.12
C GLU A 647 -2.43 25.37 19.16
N LEU A 648 -2.01 26.63 18.98
CA LEU A 648 -0.60 27.06 19.03
C LEU A 648 0.03 26.77 20.41
N GLU A 649 -0.67 27.09 21.51
CA GLU A 649 -0.28 26.78 22.89
C GLU A 649 -0.15 25.26 23.12
N THR A 650 -1.07 24.47 22.56
CA THR A 650 -1.02 22.99 22.65
C THR A 650 0.18 22.42 21.89
N ILE A 651 0.53 22.97 20.73
CA ILE A 651 1.72 22.57 19.97
C ILE A 651 2.99 22.96 20.76
N ASN A 652 3.06 24.20 21.22
CA ASN A 652 4.19 24.75 21.97
C ASN A 652 4.49 23.95 23.26
N GLY A 653 3.45 23.36 23.88
CA GLY A 653 3.58 22.50 25.04
C GLY A 653 4.35 21.19 24.80
N GLN A 654 4.32 20.64 23.57
CA GLN A 654 5.13 19.45 23.22
C GLN A 654 6.39 19.81 22.41
N TYR A 655 6.27 20.78 21.51
CA TYR A 655 7.31 21.22 20.59
C TYR A 655 7.51 22.72 20.77
N PRO A 656 8.39 23.17 21.69
CA PRO A 656 8.58 24.59 21.96
C PRO A 656 9.02 25.38 20.72
N PHE A 657 8.36 26.49 20.43
CA PHE A 657 8.69 27.40 19.33
C PHE A 657 8.48 28.87 19.72
N GLU A 658 9.28 29.78 19.16
CA GLU A 658 9.00 31.21 19.25
C GLU A 658 7.88 31.60 18.28
N PRO A 659 6.90 32.43 18.69
CA PRO A 659 5.88 32.96 17.78
C PRO A 659 6.51 33.63 16.55
N LEU A 660 6.03 33.26 15.36
CA LEU A 660 6.56 33.75 14.08
C LEU A 660 6.52 35.28 14.02
N LYS A 661 7.69 35.89 13.79
CA LYS A 661 7.86 37.34 13.62
C LYS A 661 7.78 37.65 12.13
N TYR A 662 6.91 38.59 11.76
CA TYR A 662 6.72 39.08 10.40
C TYR A 662 6.40 40.58 10.44
N LEU A 663 6.56 41.25 9.30
CA LEU A 663 6.21 42.66 9.11
C LEU A 663 4.83 42.78 8.47
N GLU A 664 4.09 43.87 8.69
CA GLU A 664 2.80 44.10 8.01
C GLU A 664 2.93 44.33 6.50
N LYS A 665 4.14 44.61 6.03
CA LYS A 665 4.57 44.57 4.63
C LYS A 665 5.84 43.73 4.58
N THR A 666 5.82 42.60 3.87
CA THR A 666 6.93 41.63 3.88
C THR A 666 8.24 42.25 3.38
N LEU A 667 9.34 41.89 4.03
CA LEU A 667 10.69 42.28 3.60
C LEU A 667 10.98 41.67 2.22
N LYS A 668 11.28 42.53 1.25
CA LYS A 668 11.72 42.12 -0.08
C LYS A 668 13.20 42.50 -0.23
N LEU A 669 14.04 41.50 -0.46
CA LEU A 669 15.45 41.65 -0.82
C LEU A 669 15.65 41.12 -2.24
N THR A 670 16.53 41.75 -3.00
CA THR A 670 17.05 41.19 -4.26
C THR A 670 18.05 40.06 -3.96
N TYR A 671 18.34 39.23 -4.98
CA TYR A 671 19.35 38.18 -4.85
C TYR A 671 20.73 38.77 -4.55
N GLU A 672 21.08 39.90 -5.18
CA GLU A 672 22.36 40.58 -5.00
C GLU A 672 22.54 41.10 -3.56
N GLU A 673 21.50 41.67 -2.96
CA GLU A 673 21.50 42.10 -1.55
C GLU A 673 21.68 40.91 -0.60
N GLY A 674 20.95 39.81 -0.81
CA GLY A 674 21.08 38.60 0.02
C GLY A 674 22.47 37.96 -0.08
N ILE A 675 23.03 37.87 -1.29
CA ILE A 675 24.40 37.41 -1.54
C ILE A 675 25.43 38.35 -0.87
N GLN A 676 25.20 39.67 -0.89
CA GLN A 676 26.08 40.64 -0.24
C GLN A 676 26.05 40.50 1.29
N MET A 677 24.87 40.36 1.90
CA MET A 677 24.71 40.08 3.33
C MET A 677 25.43 38.78 3.74
N LEU A 678 25.31 37.72 2.93
CA LEU A 678 25.97 36.45 3.19
C LEU A 678 27.50 36.55 3.09
N LYS A 679 28.04 37.33 2.15
CA LYS A 679 29.49 37.63 2.04
C LYS A 679 29.99 38.44 3.23
N GLU A 680 29.26 39.46 3.66
CA GLU A 680 29.56 40.27 4.85
C GLU A 680 29.54 39.42 6.13
N ALA A 681 28.63 38.45 6.21
CA ALA A 681 28.60 37.42 7.26
C ALA A 681 29.69 36.33 7.10
N GLY A 682 30.67 36.50 6.21
CA GLY A 682 31.80 35.58 6.01
C GLY A 682 31.40 34.24 5.38
N THR A 683 30.47 34.23 4.43
CA THR A 683 30.05 33.03 3.69
C THR A 683 30.59 33.09 2.26
N GLU A 684 31.36 32.09 1.85
CA GLU A 684 31.76 31.92 0.45
C GLU A 684 30.58 31.38 -0.36
N ILE A 685 30.07 32.20 -1.29
CA ILE A 685 28.96 31.84 -2.19
C ILE A 685 29.25 32.39 -3.58
N GLU A 686 29.00 31.57 -4.60
CA GLU A 686 29.10 31.97 -6.01
C GLU A 686 28.00 33.00 -6.34
N PRO A 687 28.32 34.17 -6.94
CA PRO A 687 27.34 35.25 -7.13
C PRO A 687 26.09 34.89 -7.96
N MET A 688 26.18 33.85 -8.80
CA MET A 688 25.12 33.38 -9.70
C MET A 688 24.76 31.89 -9.47
N GLY A 689 25.30 31.26 -8.43
CA GLY A 689 24.96 29.88 -8.04
C GLY A 689 23.81 29.87 -7.02
N ASP A 690 23.11 28.74 -6.90
CA ASP A 690 21.98 28.58 -5.98
C ASP A 690 22.39 28.66 -4.49
N LEU A 691 21.48 29.16 -3.65
CA LEU A 691 21.63 29.09 -2.20
C LEU A 691 21.44 27.65 -1.71
N ASN A 692 22.47 27.08 -1.09
CA ASN A 692 22.34 25.81 -0.38
C ASN A 692 21.63 25.99 0.98
N THR A 693 21.13 24.90 1.55
CA THR A 693 20.30 24.91 2.77
C THR A 693 20.96 25.49 4.03
N GLU A 694 22.29 25.59 4.10
CA GLU A 694 22.95 26.30 5.21
C GLU A 694 23.12 27.80 4.92
N ALA A 695 23.22 28.20 3.65
CA ALA A 695 23.16 29.60 3.25
C ALA A 695 21.75 30.18 3.45
N GLU A 696 20.69 29.44 3.08
CA GLU A 696 19.29 29.81 3.35
C GLU A 696 19.06 30.12 4.84
N LYS A 697 19.49 29.20 5.73
CA LYS A 697 19.38 29.35 7.20
C LYS A 697 20.23 30.46 7.80
N LYS A 698 21.23 30.96 7.07
CA LYS A 698 22.15 32.02 7.53
C LYS A 698 21.74 33.41 7.02
N LEU A 699 20.88 33.45 6.01
CA LEU A 699 20.29 34.68 5.48
C LEU A 699 19.03 35.12 6.26
N GLY A 700 18.27 34.16 6.81
CA GLY A 700 17.09 34.38 7.67
C GLY A 700 17.41 34.44 9.16
#